data_AF-A0A1V6D6S0-F1
#
_entry.id   AF-A0A1V6D6S0-F1
#
_cell.length_a   1.000
_cell.length_b   1.000
_cell.length_c   1.000
_cell.angle_alpha   90.00
_cell.angle_beta   90.00
_cell.angle_gamma   90.00
#
_symmetry.space_group_name_H-M   'P 1'
#
loop_
_entity.id
_entity.type
_entity.pdbx_description
1 polymer ?
#
loop_
_entity_poly.entity_id
_entity_poly.type
_entity_poly.pdbx_seq_one_letter_code
_entity_poly.pdbx_strand_id
1 'polypeptide(L)'
;MCLVLSMTVSGMSARTRPRGAGGTPSLPSAPLASTRPAQSEGSPQQGPWHVAEAKIRFPVVVGNSWVGPTDLFLADLKPAGGKGLTFDPNTKCARLAGLQKDQDDNPPKASWGDALFEVKPAYLWFTCTPVQGTVTVLADGTKIAEWQSGKYSNSRKRKVQIPPGTRHLQLTTNCSVIREAGFVVNPPSAAHAVICVPGMDPTLLTPLVYSLQGRRVGCRVLWAHPAEPMEILFDSSSGEREFLIYLVEQGGNAQRLDWTPQAGLIHECRYLKEYSPAVRTLPEFQSLWKKSDFIAGKILELEALRDRLPFRPWQTDARSYLNATAAPLALSRYVGFFRIAVGGEYQFHLMARAAADLAVDGKLVLHLSAWEATRLASTKHDRFNLHKIIALKLDPGAHRLEIYQYCGNGNFDVSLGWKPPWEDSPVIMGRVYQPFEPVAPCRTDPPQDRDGGVRASFAWDQGDVGTLVQCMAPRPAEDILVRRLTAQISGSTPEAVCTWRFDDGQVAQGDSVQHVFLRPGVRTVTLDVLDKAGGKVLASATGRIHLHVPWRWPENHPFARVEADLLRRVKEFATVTPIADLLNVHVWACRDPRGSLCRVASQTLVKRSGEVIAGVSPEQLVRLGAAIQDSPHQQYDAAERFLRAAMDKAPSGSAIRSEAALALADLLTGSLAKPADALALLDGIQGAVSQPPPSGPQVPDQGAYLSRQTRRVRAEAMLYLGQIDQARQILVQLAGKTAELSEAERIQTEAALRSVRRWTEEPVGSDDADNAMAAIGGLLEKHPLLRLDQAVLEAGVLARLARKEYTRAFLLASQAMMMQPDDLSRRRLLLGQVRAMAGLGQLDEARKIYKALNEQFPYSEETVRARQAIVDAATSRPGQSS
;
A
#
# COMPACT_ATOMS: atom_id res chain seq x y z
N MET A 1 -15.58 0.37 50.15
CA MET A 1 -15.07 1.03 51.37
C MET A 1 -14.07 2.11 50.92
N CYS A 2 -14.08 3.29 51.54
CA CYS A 2 -13.47 4.51 51.00
C CYS A 2 -11.92 4.47 50.99
N LEU A 3 -11.28 5.18 50.04
CA LEU A 3 -10.71 6.50 50.34
C LEU A 3 -10.23 7.25 49.09
N VAL A 4 -10.39 8.57 49.13
CA VAL A 4 -9.94 9.56 48.15
C VAL A 4 -8.66 10.21 48.68
N LEU A 5 -7.71 10.56 47.81
CA LEU A 5 -6.80 11.68 48.07
C LEU A 5 -6.30 12.31 46.76
N SER A 6 -6.28 13.64 46.77
CA SER A 6 -5.83 14.54 45.68
C SER A 6 -4.47 15.14 46.08
N MET A 7 -3.64 15.56 45.10
CA MET A 7 -3.17 16.96 44.97
C MET A 7 -2.01 17.19 43.97
N THR A 8 -2.26 18.13 43.04
CA THR A 8 -1.39 19.21 42.51
C THR A 8 0.04 19.00 41.94
N VAL A 9 0.11 19.13 40.61
CA VAL A 9 1.03 19.92 39.74
C VAL A 9 2.32 20.55 40.31
N SER A 10 3.46 20.16 39.71
CA SER A 10 4.62 20.97 39.27
C SER A 10 5.53 20.11 38.35
N GLY A 11 6.41 20.59 37.46
CA GLY A 11 6.79 21.94 37.00
C GLY A 11 7.58 21.86 35.66
N MET A 12 8.31 22.91 35.24
CA MET A 12 9.12 22.93 33.99
C MET A 12 10.65 22.94 34.26
N SER A 13 11.47 22.25 33.45
CA SER A 13 12.60 22.84 32.67
C SER A 13 13.52 21.79 31.98
N ALA A 14 14.37 22.30 31.08
CA ALA A 14 15.06 21.72 29.92
C ALA A 14 16.29 20.77 30.11
N ARG A 15 16.50 19.92 29.06
CA ARG A 15 17.77 19.43 28.45
C ARG A 15 18.79 18.61 29.26
N THR A 16 18.95 17.31 28.93
CA THR A 16 20.10 16.70 28.20
C THR A 16 20.02 15.14 28.14
N ARG A 17 20.77 14.50 27.23
CA ARG A 17 21.01 13.02 27.10
C ARG A 17 22.49 12.72 27.50
N PRO A 18 23.00 11.46 27.66
CA PRO A 18 22.44 10.13 27.31
C PRO A 18 22.68 8.96 28.32
N ARG A 19 22.17 7.76 27.95
CA ARG A 19 22.58 6.37 28.33
C ARG A 19 22.43 5.88 29.78
N GLY A 20 21.63 4.81 29.92
CA GLY A 20 21.65 3.83 31.01
C GLY A 20 20.73 2.66 30.64
N ALA A 21 21.23 1.42 30.68
CA ALA A 21 20.46 0.23 30.33
C ALA A 21 19.88 -0.43 31.60
N GLY A 22 18.64 -0.91 31.54
CA GLY A 22 18.05 -1.72 32.61
C GLY A 22 16.51 -1.67 32.62
N GLY A 23 15.89 -2.85 32.62
CA GLY A 23 14.45 -3.02 32.89
C GLY A 23 13.51 -2.61 31.76
N THR A 24 13.07 -3.60 30.96
CA THR A 24 11.81 -3.50 30.23
C THR A 24 10.64 -3.39 31.22
N PRO A 25 9.87 -2.29 31.27
CA PRO A 25 8.62 -2.30 32.00
C PRO A 25 7.60 -3.10 31.19
N SER A 26 7.13 -4.21 31.75
CA SER A 26 5.95 -4.92 31.26
C SER A 26 4.72 -4.02 31.44
N LEU A 27 4.45 -3.20 30.42
CA LEU A 27 3.20 -2.46 30.32
C LEU A 27 2.04 -3.47 30.37
N PRO A 28 1.05 -3.28 31.26
CA PRO A 28 -0.07 -4.19 31.33
C PRO A 28 -0.82 -4.19 30.00
N SER A 29 -1.29 -5.37 29.60
CA SER A 29 -2.17 -5.57 28.46
C SER A 29 -3.45 -4.76 28.65
N ALA A 30 -3.43 -3.48 28.23
CA ALA A 30 -4.63 -2.69 28.13
C ALA A 30 -5.51 -3.37 27.07
N PRO A 31 -6.69 -3.92 27.43
CA PRO A 31 -7.62 -4.36 26.41
C PRO A 31 -7.98 -3.11 25.61
N LEU A 32 -7.64 -3.10 24.32
CA LEU A 32 -8.16 -2.10 23.40
C LEU A 32 -9.67 -2.11 23.57
N ALA A 33 -10.19 -0.97 24.04
CA ALA A 33 -11.50 -0.89 24.64
C ALA A 33 -12.53 -1.59 23.75
N SER A 34 -13.32 -2.47 24.37
CA SER A 34 -14.33 -3.27 23.70
C SER A 34 -15.04 -2.42 22.63
N THR A 35 -14.93 -2.82 21.37
CA THR A 35 -16.06 -2.60 20.47
C THR A 35 -17.22 -3.23 21.18
N ARG A 36 -18.15 -2.40 21.69
CA ARG A 36 -19.42 -2.89 22.23
C ARG A 36 -19.92 -3.91 21.19
N PRO A 37 -20.34 -5.13 21.57
CA PRO A 37 -21.25 -5.84 20.68
C PRO A 37 -22.34 -4.83 20.36
N ALA A 38 -22.69 -4.69 19.07
CA ALA A 38 -23.81 -3.85 18.70
C ALA A 38 -24.96 -4.25 19.63
N GLN A 39 -25.45 -3.30 20.43
CA GLN A 39 -26.58 -3.59 21.30
C GLN A 39 -27.65 -4.18 20.39
N SER A 40 -28.23 -5.30 20.80
CA SER A 40 -29.22 -6.02 20.02
C SER A 40 -30.47 -5.16 19.85
N GLU A 41 -30.43 -4.24 18.89
CA GLU A 41 -31.55 -4.04 17.98
C GLU A 41 -32.01 -5.45 17.59
N GLY A 42 -33.28 -5.76 17.90
CA GLY A 42 -33.79 -7.13 17.76
C GLY A 42 -33.61 -7.66 16.33
N SER A 43 -33.64 -8.99 16.19
CA SER A 43 -33.61 -9.63 14.87
C SER A 43 -34.57 -8.93 13.91
N PRO A 44 -34.13 -8.49 12.71
CA PRO A 44 -34.95 -7.71 11.80
C PRO A 44 -36.29 -8.39 11.54
N GLN A 45 -37.37 -7.61 11.48
CA GLN A 45 -38.70 -8.16 11.24
C GLN A 45 -38.71 -8.94 9.92
N GLN A 46 -39.17 -10.18 9.96
CA GLN A 46 -39.30 -11.00 8.75
C GLN A 46 -40.51 -10.51 7.93
N GLY A 47 -40.27 -9.54 7.06
CA GLY A 47 -41.25 -9.11 6.07
C GLY A 47 -41.65 -10.26 5.10
N PRO A 48 -42.78 -10.14 4.40
CA PRO A 48 -43.26 -11.17 3.48
C PRO A 48 -42.26 -11.47 2.35
N TRP A 49 -42.39 -12.65 1.72
CA TRP A 49 -41.59 -13.00 0.55
C TRP A 49 -42.16 -12.37 -0.73
N HIS A 50 -41.62 -11.23 -1.16
CA HIS A 50 -42.20 -10.40 -2.22
C HIS A 50 -41.85 -10.85 -3.65
N VAL A 51 -40.81 -11.65 -3.85
CA VAL A 51 -40.27 -11.96 -5.20
C VAL A 51 -40.25 -13.48 -5.41
N ALA A 52 -41.24 -14.01 -6.13
CA ALA A 52 -41.40 -15.45 -6.32
C ALA A 52 -40.21 -16.15 -7.00
N GLU A 53 -39.52 -15.45 -7.92
CA GLU A 53 -38.34 -15.94 -8.66
C GLU A 53 -37.05 -15.92 -7.83
N ALA A 54 -36.99 -15.12 -6.76
CA ALA A 54 -35.82 -15.06 -5.89
C ALA A 54 -35.78 -16.28 -4.97
N LYS A 55 -34.58 -16.84 -4.79
CA LYS A 55 -34.30 -17.89 -3.77
C LYS A 55 -33.66 -17.32 -2.51
N ILE A 56 -32.96 -16.18 -2.63
CA ILE A 56 -32.19 -15.52 -1.57
C ILE A 56 -32.63 -14.06 -1.39
N ARG A 57 -32.66 -13.58 -0.15
CA ARG A 57 -32.81 -12.17 0.19
C ARG A 57 -31.89 -11.74 1.32
N PHE A 58 -31.56 -10.45 1.37
CA PHE A 58 -30.76 -9.82 2.41
C PHE A 58 -31.62 -8.76 3.13
N PRO A 59 -31.82 -8.85 4.45
CA PRO A 59 -32.31 -7.74 5.24
C PRO A 59 -31.23 -6.66 5.34
N VAL A 60 -31.63 -5.39 5.17
CA VAL A 60 -30.72 -4.25 5.09
C VAL A 60 -31.27 -3.11 5.93
N VAL A 61 -30.44 -2.58 6.83
CA VAL A 61 -30.81 -1.46 7.73
C VAL A 61 -30.01 -0.21 7.39
N VAL A 62 -30.72 0.89 7.10
CA VAL A 62 -30.15 2.18 6.72
C VAL A 62 -29.51 2.87 7.93
N GLY A 63 -28.20 3.07 7.85
CA GLY A 63 -27.37 3.62 8.93
C GLY A 63 -27.35 5.15 8.99
N ASN A 64 -26.96 5.68 10.15
CA ASN A 64 -26.96 7.12 10.45
C ASN A 64 -25.57 7.79 10.39
N SER A 65 -24.51 7.09 9.98
CA SER A 65 -23.11 7.56 10.02
C SER A 65 -22.70 8.54 8.90
N TRP A 66 -23.60 8.84 7.96
CA TRP A 66 -23.40 9.84 6.89
C TRP A 66 -23.33 11.29 7.41
N VAL A 67 -22.75 12.20 6.64
CA VAL A 67 -22.78 13.66 6.87
C VAL A 67 -23.07 14.35 5.52
N GLY A 68 -23.86 15.43 5.51
CA GLY A 68 -24.29 16.12 4.29
C GLY A 68 -24.56 17.62 4.48
N PRO A 69 -25.30 18.27 3.57
CA PRO A 69 -25.63 19.67 3.66
C PRO A 69 -26.62 19.90 4.80
N THR A 70 -26.76 21.16 5.21
CA THR A 70 -27.74 21.58 6.23
C THR A 70 -28.99 22.05 5.49
N ASP A 71 -30.18 21.55 5.85
CA ASP A 71 -31.44 21.92 5.20
C ASP A 71 -31.96 23.29 5.70
N LEU A 72 -31.79 23.56 7.00
CA LEU A 72 -32.34 24.73 7.69
C LEU A 72 -31.29 25.34 8.61
N PHE A 73 -30.84 26.57 8.32
CA PHE A 73 -29.77 27.22 9.08
C PHE A 73 -30.29 27.97 10.31
N LEU A 74 -29.49 28.00 11.38
CA LEU A 74 -29.79 28.81 12.57
C LEU A 74 -29.85 30.31 12.26
N ALA A 75 -29.10 30.75 11.24
CA ALA A 75 -29.09 32.13 10.77
C ALA A 75 -30.45 32.63 10.23
N ASP A 76 -31.33 31.70 9.87
CA ASP A 76 -32.67 31.98 9.33
C ASP A 76 -33.77 31.77 10.40
N LEU A 77 -33.38 31.46 11.64
CA LEU A 77 -34.28 31.22 12.77
C LEU A 77 -34.19 32.33 13.83
N LYS A 78 -35.31 32.61 14.49
CA LYS A 78 -35.34 33.51 15.65
C LYS A 78 -35.00 32.72 16.92
N PRO A 79 -34.02 33.15 17.74
CA PRO A 79 -33.71 32.49 19.01
C PRO A 79 -34.81 32.74 20.05
N ALA A 80 -35.14 31.72 20.83
CA ALA A 80 -36.09 31.81 21.92
C ALA A 80 -35.50 32.63 23.08
N GLY A 81 -36.14 33.76 23.43
CA GLY A 81 -35.74 34.59 24.58
C GLY A 81 -34.67 35.67 24.30
N GLY A 82 -34.23 35.86 23.06
CA GLY A 82 -33.48 37.06 22.63
C GLY A 82 -32.06 37.22 23.19
N LYS A 83 -31.49 36.21 23.86
CA LYS A 83 -30.07 36.16 24.27
C LYS A 83 -29.39 34.97 23.58
N GLY A 84 -28.17 35.16 23.08
CA GLY A 84 -27.35 34.08 22.51
C GLY A 84 -26.57 34.44 21.24
N LEU A 85 -25.95 33.42 20.63
CA LEU A 85 -25.25 33.44 19.34
C LEU A 85 -26.04 34.14 18.22
N THR A 86 -25.50 35.26 17.73
CA THR A 86 -25.94 35.86 16.45
C THR A 86 -25.19 35.24 15.28
N PHE A 87 -25.94 34.69 14.33
CA PHE A 87 -25.42 34.26 13.03
C PHE A 87 -25.70 35.33 11.97
N ASP A 88 -24.79 35.47 11.02
CA ASP A 88 -24.98 36.33 9.85
C ASP A 88 -25.79 35.57 8.77
N PRO A 89 -26.95 36.11 8.33
CA PRO A 89 -27.83 35.44 7.37
C PRO A 89 -27.22 35.29 5.97
N ASN A 90 -26.23 36.11 5.59
CA ASN A 90 -25.56 36.03 4.29
C ASN A 90 -24.48 34.95 4.27
N THR A 91 -23.80 34.71 5.40
CA THR A 91 -22.66 33.79 5.47
C THR A 91 -23.00 32.47 6.16
N LYS A 92 -24.19 32.37 6.79
CA LYS A 92 -24.65 31.26 7.63
C LYS A 92 -23.65 30.89 8.75
N CYS A 93 -22.78 31.83 9.12
CA CYS A 93 -21.72 31.68 10.10
C CYS A 93 -21.95 32.57 11.32
N ALA A 94 -21.47 32.15 12.49
CA ALA A 94 -21.33 32.99 13.67
C ALA A 94 -19.83 33.29 13.87
N ARG A 95 -19.45 34.58 13.82
CA ARG A 95 -18.08 35.08 14.06
C ARG A 95 -18.07 36.02 15.28
N LEU A 96 -17.11 35.88 16.19
CA LEU A 96 -16.93 36.84 17.29
C LEU A 96 -16.42 38.18 16.76
N ALA A 97 -17.17 39.25 16.98
CA ALA A 97 -16.68 40.61 16.79
C ALA A 97 -15.86 41.05 18.02
N GLY A 98 -14.68 41.65 17.82
CA GLY A 98 -13.95 42.34 18.89
C GLY A 98 -12.95 41.51 19.70
N LEU A 99 -12.15 40.64 19.07
CA LEU A 99 -10.98 40.05 19.72
C LEU A 99 -9.87 41.10 19.91
N GLN A 100 -9.84 41.78 21.06
CA GLN A 100 -8.59 42.38 21.54
C GLN A 100 -7.61 41.25 21.88
N LYS A 101 -6.34 41.42 21.48
CA LYS A 101 -5.26 40.57 22.00
C LYS A 101 -4.98 41.00 23.44
N ASP A 102 -5.22 40.11 24.39
CA ASP A 102 -4.55 40.22 25.69
C ASP A 102 -3.03 40.21 25.45
N GLN A 103 -2.28 41.04 26.18
CA GLN A 103 -0.84 41.21 25.98
C GLN A 103 0.00 39.99 26.43
N ASP A 104 -0.62 39.05 27.15
CA ASP A 104 0.05 37.91 27.83
C ASP A 104 -0.12 36.55 27.13
N ASP A 105 -0.29 36.52 25.81
CA ASP A 105 -0.33 35.30 24.96
C ASP A 105 -1.41 34.24 25.30
N ASN A 106 -2.29 34.53 26.26
CA ASN A 106 -3.45 33.70 26.61
C ASN A 106 -4.53 33.74 25.51
N PRO A 107 -5.28 32.64 25.29
CA PRO A 107 -6.41 32.65 24.39
C PRO A 107 -7.52 33.56 24.94
N PRO A 108 -7.98 34.58 24.18
CA PRO A 108 -8.94 35.57 24.65
C PRO A 108 -10.27 34.94 25.07
N LYS A 109 -10.77 35.31 26.27
CA LYS A 109 -12.04 34.83 26.83
C LYS A 109 -13.24 35.58 26.28
N ALA A 110 -13.59 35.32 25.03
CA ALA A 110 -14.88 35.70 24.46
C ALA A 110 -15.80 34.46 24.43
N SER A 111 -16.60 34.28 25.47
CA SER A 111 -17.66 33.25 25.50
C SER A 111 -18.88 33.76 24.74
N TRP A 112 -19.33 33.00 23.74
CA TRP A 112 -20.68 33.20 23.22
C TRP A 112 -21.70 32.89 24.31
N GLY A 113 -22.72 33.73 24.46
CA GLY A 113 -23.85 33.43 25.33
C GLY A 113 -24.64 32.23 24.78
N ASP A 114 -25.25 31.47 25.68
CA ASP A 114 -26.12 30.34 25.32
C ASP A 114 -27.21 30.79 24.36
N ALA A 115 -27.37 30.06 23.25
CA ALA A 115 -28.46 30.26 22.30
C ALA A 115 -29.49 29.14 22.41
N LEU A 116 -30.76 29.51 22.55
CA LEU A 116 -31.88 28.58 22.64
C LEU A 116 -32.71 28.64 21.35
N PHE A 117 -32.98 27.49 20.74
CA PHE A 117 -33.76 27.37 19.51
C PHE A 117 -34.95 26.44 19.73
N GLU A 118 -36.14 26.83 19.25
CA GLU A 118 -37.30 25.95 19.20
C GLU A 118 -37.08 24.82 18.16
N VAL A 119 -37.36 23.60 18.57
CA VAL A 119 -37.23 22.39 17.76
C VAL A 119 -38.62 21.97 17.28
N LYS A 120 -38.78 21.81 15.97
CA LYS A 120 -40.00 21.24 15.38
C LYS A 120 -39.85 19.73 15.22
N PRO A 121 -40.94 18.94 15.22
CA PRO A 121 -40.88 17.48 15.02
C PRO A 121 -40.16 17.02 13.75
N ALA A 122 -40.07 17.87 12.72
CA ALA A 122 -39.36 17.60 11.48
C ALA A 122 -37.83 17.79 11.56
N TYR A 123 -37.27 18.27 12.68
CA TYR A 123 -35.83 18.51 12.82
C TYR A 123 -35.15 17.23 13.35
N LEU A 124 -34.60 16.43 12.44
CA LEU A 124 -34.13 15.07 12.73
C LEU A 124 -32.69 15.04 13.26
N TRP A 125 -31.81 15.88 12.72
CA TRP A 125 -30.41 16.02 13.16
C TRP A 125 -30.01 17.48 13.30
N PHE A 126 -29.14 17.76 14.27
CA PHE A 126 -28.41 19.02 14.35
C PHE A 126 -27.00 18.86 13.76
N THR A 127 -26.54 19.87 13.03
CA THR A 127 -25.22 19.93 12.39
C THR A 127 -24.52 21.26 12.64
N CYS A 128 -23.19 21.23 12.78
CA CYS A 128 -22.35 22.44 12.83
C CYS A 128 -20.91 22.14 12.40
N THR A 129 -20.18 23.14 11.89
CA THR A 129 -18.73 23.04 11.60
C THR A 129 -17.94 23.95 12.54
N PRO A 130 -17.48 23.45 13.70
CA PRO A 130 -16.77 24.24 14.70
C PRO A 130 -15.31 24.51 14.31
N VAL A 131 -14.89 25.77 14.42
CA VAL A 131 -13.50 26.21 14.24
C VAL A 131 -12.92 26.60 15.60
N GLN A 132 -11.82 25.95 16.00
CA GLN A 132 -11.01 26.25 17.18
C GLN A 132 -11.81 26.55 18.47
N GLY A 133 -12.08 25.51 19.27
CA GLY A 133 -12.82 25.61 20.54
C GLY A 133 -13.72 24.40 20.76
N THR A 134 -14.72 24.55 21.62
CA THR A 134 -15.71 23.52 21.96
C THR A 134 -17.13 23.99 21.62
N VAL A 135 -17.94 23.10 21.05
CA VAL A 135 -19.40 23.25 20.94
C VAL A 135 -20.08 22.15 21.75
N THR A 136 -20.99 22.54 22.62
CA THR A 136 -21.85 21.64 23.40
C THR A 136 -23.30 21.84 22.98
N VAL A 137 -24.00 20.73 22.76
CA VAL A 137 -25.41 20.70 22.31
C VAL A 137 -26.25 20.02 23.38
N LEU A 138 -27.28 20.71 23.86
CA LEU A 138 -28.24 20.17 24.83
C LEU A 138 -29.65 20.14 24.21
N ALA A 139 -30.35 19.04 24.41
CA ALA A 139 -31.78 18.89 24.09
C ALA A 139 -32.58 18.93 25.40
N ASP A 140 -33.44 19.95 25.54
CA ASP A 140 -34.20 20.23 26.77
C ASP A 140 -33.35 20.11 28.06
N GLY A 141 -32.16 20.73 28.04
CA GLY A 141 -31.20 20.72 29.16
C GLY A 141 -30.31 19.47 29.29
N THR A 142 -30.55 18.41 28.51
CA THR A 142 -29.73 17.19 28.51
C THR A 142 -28.65 17.25 27.45
N LYS A 143 -27.36 17.13 27.81
CA LYS A 143 -26.24 17.13 26.85
C LYS A 143 -26.31 15.91 25.91
N ILE A 144 -26.51 16.16 24.61
CA ILE A 144 -26.56 15.13 23.57
C ILE A 144 -25.28 15.05 22.74
N ALA A 145 -24.49 16.12 22.67
CA ALA A 145 -23.19 16.12 22.01
C ALA A 145 -22.23 17.17 22.58
N GLU A 146 -20.93 16.90 22.42
CA GLU A 146 -19.84 17.81 22.72
C GLU A 146 -18.70 17.55 21.74
N TRP A 147 -18.17 18.61 21.11
CA TRP A 147 -17.10 18.49 20.11
C TRP A 147 -16.02 19.53 20.31
N GLN A 148 -14.77 19.07 20.42
CA GLN A 148 -13.58 19.92 20.45
C GLN A 148 -12.94 20.02 19.05
N SER A 149 -12.40 21.19 18.72
CA SER A 149 -11.80 21.53 17.42
C SER A 149 -10.50 22.33 17.62
N GLY A 150 -9.47 22.02 16.81
CA GLY A 150 -8.12 22.60 16.92
C GLY A 150 -7.84 23.73 15.93
N LYS A 151 -6.77 24.49 16.18
CA LYS A 151 -6.42 25.73 15.44
C LYS A 151 -6.11 25.54 13.95
N TYR A 152 -5.65 24.35 13.53
CA TYR A 152 -5.39 24.02 12.13
C TYR A 152 -5.78 22.57 11.79
N SER A 153 -6.38 22.37 10.61
CA SER A 153 -6.68 21.08 9.94
C SER A 153 -7.77 20.13 10.49
N ASN A 154 -8.30 20.35 11.71
CA ASN A 154 -9.28 19.45 12.36
C ASN A 154 -10.76 19.89 12.29
N SER A 155 -11.07 21.06 11.71
CA SER A 155 -12.46 21.49 11.49
C SER A 155 -13.16 20.59 10.48
N ARG A 156 -13.99 19.65 10.97
CA ARG A 156 -14.91 18.81 10.18
C ARG A 156 -16.35 19.13 10.60
N LYS A 157 -17.30 19.06 9.65
CA LYS A 157 -18.72 19.12 9.96
C LYS A 157 -19.10 18.01 10.94
N ARG A 158 -19.86 18.36 11.98
CA ARG A 158 -20.36 17.49 13.04
C ARG A 158 -21.86 17.28 12.88
N LYS A 159 -22.37 16.15 13.38
CA LYS A 159 -23.78 15.80 13.40
C LYS A 159 -24.14 15.10 14.72
N VAL A 160 -25.31 15.42 15.26
CA VAL A 160 -25.97 14.65 16.33
C VAL A 160 -27.43 14.43 15.97
N GLN A 161 -27.99 13.27 16.32
CA GLN A 161 -29.42 13.02 16.17
C GLN A 161 -30.18 13.71 17.30
N ILE A 162 -31.28 14.38 16.97
CA ILE A 162 -32.14 15.03 17.96
C ILE A 162 -33.08 13.96 18.55
N PRO A 163 -33.17 13.84 19.89
CA PRO A 163 -34.12 12.92 20.52
C PRO A 163 -35.57 13.23 20.09
N PRO A 164 -36.40 12.22 19.77
CA PRO A 164 -37.82 12.44 19.47
C PRO A 164 -38.52 13.16 20.62
N GLY A 165 -39.32 14.17 20.31
CA GLY A 165 -40.07 14.96 21.30
C GLY A 165 -39.31 16.12 21.95
N THR A 166 -38.03 16.35 21.60
CA THR A 166 -37.30 17.56 22.02
C THR A 166 -38.03 18.84 21.62
N ARG A 167 -38.17 19.78 22.56
CA ARG A 167 -38.81 21.10 22.34
C ARG A 167 -37.79 22.21 22.11
N HIS A 168 -36.66 22.17 22.82
CA HIS A 168 -35.61 23.19 22.70
C HIS A 168 -34.23 22.59 22.53
N LEU A 169 -33.43 23.22 21.68
CA LEU A 169 -32.01 22.95 21.50
C LEU A 169 -31.21 24.13 22.06
N GLN A 170 -30.37 23.90 23.07
CA GLN A 170 -29.45 24.89 23.62
C GLN A 170 -28.04 24.64 23.08
N LEU A 171 -27.38 25.71 22.64
CA LEU A 171 -25.99 25.69 22.17
C LEU A 171 -25.12 26.56 23.06
N THR A 172 -24.10 25.94 23.65
CA THR A 172 -23.07 26.59 24.47
C THR A 172 -21.72 26.40 23.79
N THR A 173 -20.93 27.47 23.64
CA THR A 173 -19.67 27.39 22.87
C THR A 173 -18.65 28.46 23.22
N ASN A 174 -17.37 28.09 23.11
CA ASN A 174 -16.23 29.01 23.10
C ASN A 174 -15.44 28.95 21.78
N CYS A 175 -16.05 28.45 20.70
CA CYS A 175 -15.44 28.47 19.35
C CYS A 175 -15.28 29.90 18.84
N SER A 176 -14.14 30.20 18.23
CA SER A 176 -13.91 31.52 17.61
C SER A 176 -14.85 31.78 16.42
N VAL A 177 -15.18 30.72 15.67
CA VAL A 177 -16.15 30.73 14.57
C VAL A 177 -16.93 29.42 14.55
N ILE A 178 -18.25 29.50 14.34
CA ILE A 178 -19.06 28.36 13.92
C ILE A 178 -19.48 28.58 12.47
N ARG A 179 -18.99 27.71 11.58
CA ARG A 179 -19.37 27.64 10.17
C ARG A 179 -20.59 26.72 10.02
N GLU A 180 -21.53 27.05 9.13
CA GLU A 180 -22.75 26.27 8.82
C GLU A 180 -23.37 25.54 10.03
N ALA A 181 -24.18 26.23 10.84
CA ALA A 181 -24.97 25.57 11.89
C ALA A 181 -26.45 25.51 11.56
N GLY A 182 -27.09 24.39 11.88
CA GLY A 182 -28.52 24.21 11.64
C GLY A 182 -28.98 22.76 11.64
N PHE A 183 -30.20 22.55 11.17
CA PHE A 183 -30.91 21.30 11.18
C PHE A 183 -30.88 20.60 9.81
N VAL A 184 -30.89 19.28 9.85
CA VAL A 184 -31.22 18.42 8.72
C VAL A 184 -32.61 17.85 9.00
N VAL A 185 -33.52 18.06 8.05
CA VAL A 185 -34.94 17.72 8.16
C VAL A 185 -35.32 16.57 7.22
N ASN A 186 -34.54 16.35 6.17
CA ASN A 186 -34.72 15.23 5.25
C ASN A 186 -33.66 14.14 5.51
N PRO A 187 -34.04 12.85 5.57
CA PRO A 187 -33.07 11.76 5.50
C PRO A 187 -32.42 11.70 4.10
N PRO A 188 -31.28 11.01 3.93
CA PRO A 188 -30.67 10.79 2.62
C PRO A 188 -31.64 10.13 1.63
N SER A 189 -31.72 10.68 0.43
CA SER A 189 -32.59 10.18 -0.65
C SER A 189 -32.09 8.88 -1.28
N ALA A 190 -30.82 8.52 -1.06
CA ALA A 190 -30.25 7.25 -1.46
C ALA A 190 -29.47 6.58 -0.32
N ALA A 191 -29.45 5.26 -0.36
CA ALA A 191 -28.69 4.41 0.55
C ALA A 191 -27.77 3.47 -0.23
N HIS A 192 -26.67 3.08 0.40
CA HIS A 192 -25.63 2.19 -0.15
C HIS A 192 -25.55 0.90 0.66
N ALA A 193 -25.71 -0.24 0.00
CA ALA A 193 -25.55 -1.57 0.57
C ALA A 193 -24.44 -2.35 -0.15
N VAL A 194 -23.61 -3.02 0.65
CA VAL A 194 -22.58 -3.95 0.17
C VAL A 194 -23.07 -5.37 0.42
N ILE A 195 -23.16 -6.17 -0.64
CA ILE A 195 -23.73 -7.52 -0.63
C ILE A 195 -22.66 -8.54 -1.00
N CYS A 196 -22.30 -9.40 -0.06
CA CYS A 196 -21.37 -10.51 -0.29
C CYS A 196 -22.14 -11.78 -0.69
N VAL A 197 -21.74 -12.40 -1.80
CA VAL A 197 -22.39 -13.60 -2.37
C VAL A 197 -21.36 -14.71 -2.63
N PRO A 198 -20.69 -15.23 -1.59
CA PRO A 198 -19.69 -16.29 -1.76
C PRO A 198 -20.32 -17.52 -2.43
N GLY A 199 -19.67 -18.01 -3.49
CA GLY A 199 -20.14 -19.15 -4.28
C GLY A 199 -21.06 -18.80 -5.47
N MET A 200 -21.43 -17.53 -5.63
CA MET A 200 -22.19 -17.03 -6.78
C MET A 200 -21.40 -15.94 -7.54
N ASP A 201 -21.73 -15.72 -8.81
CA ASP A 201 -21.18 -14.60 -9.58
C ASP A 201 -22.14 -13.40 -9.51
N PRO A 202 -21.76 -12.28 -8.87
CA PRO A 202 -22.64 -11.10 -8.76
C PRO A 202 -22.95 -10.47 -10.11
N THR A 203 -22.13 -10.69 -11.16
CA THR A 203 -22.38 -10.15 -12.50
C THR A 203 -23.56 -10.81 -13.21
N LEU A 204 -23.98 -12.01 -12.75
CA LEU A 204 -25.13 -12.76 -13.27
C LEU A 204 -26.41 -12.51 -12.46
N LEU A 205 -26.35 -11.66 -11.43
CA LEU A 205 -27.48 -11.34 -10.57
C LEU A 205 -28.08 -9.96 -10.91
N THR A 206 -29.34 -9.76 -10.56
CA THR A 206 -30.01 -8.46 -10.55
C THR A 206 -30.66 -8.26 -9.18
N PRO A 207 -30.33 -7.18 -8.44
CA PRO A 207 -30.97 -6.88 -7.17
C PRO A 207 -32.33 -6.22 -7.37
N LEU A 208 -33.29 -6.57 -6.51
CA LEU A 208 -34.59 -5.90 -6.36
C LEU A 208 -34.78 -5.48 -4.92
N VAL A 209 -35.07 -4.20 -4.68
CA VAL A 209 -35.22 -3.66 -3.32
C VAL A 209 -36.69 -3.37 -3.00
N TYR A 210 -37.12 -3.80 -1.82
CA TYR A 210 -38.45 -3.60 -1.28
C TYR A 210 -38.37 -3.06 0.15
N SER A 211 -39.30 -2.20 0.56
CA SER A 211 -39.51 -1.89 1.97
C SER A 211 -40.16 -3.07 2.71
N LEU A 212 -40.16 -3.05 4.05
CA LEU A 212 -40.88 -4.05 4.84
C LEU A 212 -42.40 -4.04 4.61
N GLN A 213 -42.96 -2.91 4.17
CA GLN A 213 -44.37 -2.75 3.78
C GLN A 213 -44.65 -3.32 2.38
N GLY A 214 -43.67 -3.93 1.71
CA GLY A 214 -43.82 -4.54 0.38
C GLY A 214 -43.79 -3.56 -0.79
N ARG A 215 -43.47 -2.29 -0.56
CA ARG A 215 -43.29 -1.31 -1.64
C ARG A 215 -41.95 -1.53 -2.33
N ARG A 216 -41.96 -1.75 -3.64
CA ARG A 216 -40.75 -1.81 -4.46
C ARG A 216 -40.14 -0.41 -4.62
N VAL A 217 -38.83 -0.30 -4.51
CA VAL A 217 -38.09 0.98 -4.65
C VAL A 217 -37.03 0.91 -5.75
N GLY A 218 -36.62 2.07 -6.27
CA GLY A 218 -35.59 2.17 -7.31
C GLY A 218 -34.24 1.70 -6.80
N CYS A 219 -33.47 0.98 -7.63
CA CYS A 219 -32.14 0.51 -7.26
C CYS A 219 -31.23 0.32 -8.47
N ARG A 220 -29.92 0.46 -8.25
CA ARG A 220 -28.88 0.35 -9.28
C ARG A 220 -27.64 -0.34 -8.72
N VAL A 221 -27.12 -1.31 -9.45
CA VAL A 221 -25.78 -1.85 -9.19
C VAL A 221 -24.76 -0.75 -9.47
N LEU A 222 -23.98 -0.39 -8.46
CA LEU A 222 -22.84 0.52 -8.56
C LEU A 222 -21.61 -0.25 -9.07
N TRP A 223 -21.34 -1.42 -8.48
CA TRP A 223 -20.24 -2.31 -8.85
C TRP A 223 -20.65 -3.77 -8.70
N ALA A 224 -20.22 -4.60 -9.65
CA ALA A 224 -20.29 -6.05 -9.58
C ALA A 224 -19.15 -6.62 -10.42
N HIS A 225 -18.34 -7.48 -9.81
CA HIS A 225 -17.23 -8.18 -10.46
C HIS A 225 -17.11 -9.58 -9.84
N PRO A 226 -16.71 -10.62 -10.60
CA PRO A 226 -16.55 -11.95 -10.04
C PRO A 226 -15.60 -11.93 -8.83
N ALA A 227 -15.96 -12.66 -7.78
CA ALA A 227 -15.24 -12.71 -6.50
C ALA A 227 -15.14 -11.38 -5.71
N GLU A 228 -15.91 -10.35 -6.05
CA GLU A 228 -16.00 -9.10 -5.26
C GLU A 228 -17.38 -8.90 -4.64
N PRO A 229 -17.50 -8.15 -3.53
CA PRO A 229 -18.80 -7.72 -3.03
C PRO A 229 -19.54 -6.86 -4.08
N MET A 230 -20.85 -7.07 -4.21
CA MET A 230 -21.69 -6.24 -5.06
C MET A 230 -22.09 -4.98 -4.30
N GLU A 231 -21.83 -3.81 -4.90
CA GLU A 231 -22.24 -2.51 -4.36
C GLU A 231 -23.56 -2.07 -5.01
N ILE A 232 -24.55 -1.72 -4.19
CA ILE A 232 -25.90 -1.34 -4.63
C ILE A 232 -26.26 0.02 -4.05
N LEU A 233 -26.71 0.94 -4.92
CA LEU A 233 -27.42 2.15 -4.53
C LEU A 233 -28.93 1.94 -4.67
N PHE A 234 -29.72 2.38 -3.70
CA PHE A 234 -31.18 2.31 -3.78
C PHE A 234 -31.86 3.54 -3.17
N ASP A 235 -33.11 3.76 -3.56
CA ASP A 235 -33.95 4.87 -3.14
C ASP A 235 -34.39 4.69 -1.68
N SER A 236 -33.99 5.62 -0.81
CA SER A 236 -34.36 5.68 0.61
C SER A 236 -35.14 6.96 0.95
N SER A 237 -35.67 7.66 -0.07
CA SER A 237 -36.38 8.93 0.09
C SER A 237 -37.67 8.84 0.92
N SER A 238 -38.21 7.64 1.16
CA SER A 238 -39.34 7.41 2.08
C SER A 238 -38.99 7.68 3.55
N GLY A 239 -37.70 7.70 3.92
CA GLY A 239 -37.24 7.78 5.31
C GLY A 239 -37.45 6.49 6.11
N GLU A 240 -37.96 5.43 5.48
CA GLU A 240 -37.96 4.07 6.03
C GLU A 240 -36.51 3.62 6.26
N ARG A 241 -36.28 2.79 7.28
CA ARG A 241 -34.93 2.37 7.68
C ARG A 241 -34.62 0.89 7.42
N GLU A 242 -35.62 0.08 7.08
CA GLU A 242 -35.48 -1.36 6.93
C GLU A 242 -36.01 -1.81 5.55
N PHE A 243 -35.15 -2.50 4.81
CA PHE A 243 -35.41 -2.94 3.44
C PHE A 243 -35.00 -4.41 3.25
N LEU A 244 -35.57 -5.03 2.22
CA LEU A 244 -35.24 -6.37 1.75
C LEU A 244 -34.67 -6.29 0.33
N ILE A 245 -33.44 -6.74 0.15
CA ILE A 245 -32.78 -6.86 -1.16
C ILE A 245 -32.87 -8.32 -1.61
N TYR A 246 -33.69 -8.58 -2.62
CA TYR A 246 -33.81 -9.89 -3.28
C TYR A 246 -32.82 -9.95 -4.44
N LEU A 247 -32.16 -11.10 -4.64
CA LEU A 247 -31.32 -11.34 -5.81
C LEU A 247 -32.00 -12.35 -6.73
N VAL A 248 -32.11 -12.01 -8.02
CA VAL A 248 -32.63 -12.87 -9.09
C VAL A 248 -31.58 -13.07 -10.18
N GLU A 249 -31.59 -14.22 -10.85
CA GLU A 249 -30.70 -14.51 -11.98
C GLU A 249 -31.08 -13.64 -13.20
N GLN A 250 -30.09 -13.24 -13.99
CA GLN A 250 -30.32 -12.47 -15.21
C GLN A 250 -31.05 -13.30 -16.27
N GLY A 251 -32.13 -12.75 -16.82
CA GLY A 251 -33.05 -13.42 -17.75
C GLY A 251 -34.45 -13.66 -17.19
N GLY A 252 -34.67 -13.51 -15.88
CA GLY A 252 -36.01 -13.50 -15.28
C GLY A 252 -36.86 -12.28 -15.70
N ASN A 253 -38.17 -12.34 -15.45
CA ASN A 253 -39.14 -11.30 -15.86
C ASN A 253 -39.06 -10.00 -15.01
N ALA A 254 -38.02 -9.86 -14.19
CA ALA A 254 -37.82 -8.77 -13.23
C ALA A 254 -37.46 -7.43 -13.90
N GLN A 255 -38.45 -6.74 -14.47
CA GLN A 255 -38.30 -5.40 -15.04
C GLN A 255 -37.61 -4.45 -14.05
N ARG A 256 -36.47 -3.86 -14.44
CA ARG A 256 -35.76 -2.84 -13.63
C ARG A 256 -36.56 -1.53 -13.61
N LEU A 257 -36.58 -0.86 -12.47
CA LEU A 257 -37.15 0.50 -12.35
C LEU A 257 -36.13 1.52 -12.88
N ASP A 258 -36.58 2.50 -13.66
CA ASP A 258 -35.72 3.60 -14.10
C ASP A 258 -35.52 4.59 -12.95
N TRP A 259 -34.34 4.52 -12.34
CA TRP A 259 -33.95 5.37 -11.21
C TRP A 259 -32.47 5.70 -11.30
N THR A 260 -32.14 6.98 -11.09
CA THR A 260 -30.77 7.47 -11.05
C THR A 260 -30.55 8.21 -9.74
N PRO A 261 -29.55 7.82 -8.92
CA PRO A 261 -29.29 8.47 -7.64
C PRO A 261 -28.86 9.93 -7.87
N GLN A 262 -29.55 10.86 -7.21
CA GLN A 262 -29.17 12.28 -7.12
C GLN A 262 -28.38 12.56 -5.84
N ALA A 263 -27.53 11.61 -5.45
CA ALA A 263 -26.79 11.65 -4.20
C ALA A 263 -25.42 10.95 -4.33
N GLY A 264 -24.50 11.37 -3.48
CA GLY A 264 -23.11 10.91 -3.45
C GLY A 264 -22.24 11.55 -4.52
N LEU A 265 -20.96 11.17 -4.46
CA LEU A 265 -19.98 11.42 -5.50
C LEU A 265 -19.45 10.07 -5.97
N ILE A 266 -19.79 9.69 -7.20
CA ILE A 266 -19.40 8.41 -7.79
C ILE A 266 -18.13 8.62 -8.61
N HIS A 267 -17.09 7.84 -8.34
CA HIS A 267 -15.88 7.78 -9.15
C HIS A 267 -15.86 6.49 -9.97
N GLU A 268 -15.73 6.61 -11.28
CA GLU A 268 -15.55 5.49 -12.21
C GLU A 268 -14.21 5.62 -12.93
N CYS A 269 -13.46 4.52 -13.04
CA CYS A 269 -12.25 4.45 -13.84
C CYS A 269 -12.35 3.37 -14.92
N ARG A 270 -11.70 3.62 -16.05
CA ARG A 270 -11.63 2.70 -17.19
C ARG A 270 -10.23 2.66 -17.80
N TYR A 271 -9.86 1.52 -18.39
CA TYR A 271 -8.59 1.40 -19.14
C TYR A 271 -8.83 1.38 -20.67
N LEU A 272 -7.85 1.86 -21.41
CA LEU A 272 -7.80 1.80 -22.87
C LEU A 272 -6.93 0.63 -23.33
N LYS A 273 -7.36 -0.06 -24.40
CA LYS A 273 -6.63 -1.18 -25.01
C LYS A 273 -5.37 -0.73 -25.76
N GLU A 274 -5.33 0.50 -26.26
CA GLU A 274 -4.25 1.06 -27.08
C GLU A 274 -3.86 2.48 -26.62
N TYR A 275 -2.62 2.87 -26.91
CA TYR A 275 -2.08 4.17 -26.54
C TYR A 275 -2.45 5.27 -27.56
N SER A 276 -3.05 6.36 -27.07
CA SER A 276 -3.35 7.55 -27.90
C SER A 276 -2.67 8.80 -27.33
N PRO A 277 -1.63 9.35 -27.98
CA PRO A 277 -0.99 10.60 -27.53
C PRO A 277 -1.86 11.85 -27.75
N ALA A 278 -3.04 11.70 -28.37
CA ALA A 278 -3.84 12.79 -28.91
C ALA A 278 -4.75 13.49 -27.88
N VAL A 279 -5.07 12.88 -26.74
CA VAL A 279 -6.12 13.40 -25.84
C VAL A 279 -5.70 14.72 -25.19
N ARG A 280 -6.30 15.81 -25.66
CA ARG A 280 -6.07 17.17 -25.16
C ARG A 280 -7.37 17.91 -24.86
N THR A 281 -8.53 17.33 -25.17
CA THR A 281 -9.83 18.00 -25.06
C THR A 281 -10.94 17.10 -24.49
N LEU A 282 -11.97 17.71 -23.89
CA LEU A 282 -13.14 17.00 -23.36
C LEU A 282 -13.89 16.15 -24.42
N PRO A 283 -14.12 16.59 -25.68
CA PRO A 283 -14.78 15.76 -26.69
C PRO A 283 -14.00 14.49 -27.03
N GLU A 284 -12.66 14.55 -27.06
CA GLU A 284 -11.81 13.37 -27.25
C GLU A 284 -11.91 12.42 -26.06
N PHE A 285 -11.87 12.94 -24.83
CA PHE A 285 -12.11 12.15 -23.62
C PHE A 285 -13.47 11.44 -23.69
N GLN A 286 -14.55 12.17 -24.03
CA GLN A 286 -15.90 11.60 -24.12
C GLN A 286 -16.02 10.54 -25.23
N SER A 287 -15.32 10.74 -26.35
CA SER A 287 -15.24 9.75 -27.43
C SER A 287 -14.54 8.47 -26.97
N LEU A 288 -13.40 8.58 -26.27
CA LEU A 288 -12.67 7.44 -25.73
C LEU A 288 -13.40 6.75 -24.59
N TRP A 289 -14.08 7.50 -23.72
CA TRP A 289 -14.91 6.96 -22.64
C TRP A 289 -16.00 6.03 -23.19
N LYS A 290 -16.64 6.42 -24.29
CA LYS A 290 -17.65 5.60 -25.00
C LYS A 290 -17.07 4.35 -25.66
N LYS A 291 -15.80 4.38 -26.08
CA LYS A 291 -15.08 3.25 -26.70
C LYS A 291 -14.37 2.33 -25.70
N SER A 292 -14.36 2.68 -24.42
CA SER A 292 -13.66 1.91 -23.39
C SER A 292 -14.60 0.90 -22.75
N ASP A 293 -14.43 -0.37 -23.12
CA ASP A 293 -15.20 -1.50 -22.58
C ASP A 293 -14.72 -1.95 -21.19
N PHE A 294 -13.46 -1.66 -20.85
CA PHE A 294 -12.84 -2.15 -19.62
C PHE A 294 -13.03 -1.16 -18.46
N ILE A 295 -14.06 -1.39 -17.65
CA ILE A 295 -14.26 -0.65 -16.40
C ILE A 295 -13.31 -1.22 -15.34
N ALA A 296 -12.34 -0.41 -14.92
CA ALA A 296 -11.32 -0.77 -13.94
C ALA A 296 -11.84 -0.79 -12.50
N GLY A 297 -12.94 -0.06 -12.25
CA GLY A 297 -13.63 -0.04 -10.98
C GLY A 297 -14.55 1.17 -10.85
N LYS A 298 -15.46 1.11 -9.87
CA LYS A 298 -16.44 2.16 -9.61
C LYS A 298 -16.78 2.20 -8.13
N ILE A 299 -16.62 3.37 -7.50
CA ILE A 299 -16.73 3.54 -6.04
C ILE A 299 -17.56 4.77 -5.67
N LEU A 300 -18.06 4.78 -4.43
CA LEU A 300 -18.70 5.92 -3.79
C LEU A 300 -17.69 6.69 -2.91
N GLU A 301 -17.41 7.95 -3.26
CA GLU A 301 -16.54 8.84 -2.50
C GLU A 301 -17.28 9.49 -1.32
N LEU A 302 -16.78 9.29 -0.10
CA LEU A 302 -17.49 9.59 1.15
C LEU A 302 -16.89 10.72 2.00
N GLU A 303 -15.70 11.25 1.69
CA GLU A 303 -14.97 12.15 2.63
C GLU A 303 -14.30 13.40 2.05
N ALA A 304 -13.93 13.44 0.76
CA ALA A 304 -13.49 14.61 0.00
C ALA A 304 -12.82 14.19 -1.32
N LEU A 305 -12.85 15.06 -2.32
CA LEU A 305 -11.95 15.00 -3.48
C LEU A 305 -10.53 15.41 -3.06
N ARG A 306 -9.71 14.44 -2.63
CA ARG A 306 -8.31 14.68 -2.27
C ARG A 306 -7.44 13.43 -2.40
N ASP A 307 -6.42 13.52 -3.26
CA ASP A 307 -5.17 12.73 -3.25
C ASP A 307 -5.32 11.25 -2.83
N ARG A 308 -6.33 10.56 -3.36
CA ARG A 308 -6.59 9.13 -3.12
C ARG A 308 -6.55 8.43 -4.48
N LEU A 309 -5.44 7.74 -4.73
CA LEU A 309 -5.24 6.86 -5.88
C LEU A 309 -6.06 5.57 -5.67
N PRO A 310 -7.20 5.37 -6.34
CA PRO A 310 -8.02 4.19 -6.07
C PRO A 310 -7.55 3.04 -6.94
N PHE A 311 -7.50 3.25 -8.26
CA PHE A 311 -7.38 2.17 -9.25
C PHE A 311 -5.94 1.95 -9.71
N ARG A 312 -5.19 1.13 -8.96
CA ARG A 312 -3.91 0.58 -9.42
C ARG A 312 -4.15 -0.58 -10.40
N PRO A 313 -3.52 -0.61 -11.59
CA PRO A 313 -3.71 -1.73 -12.52
C PRO A 313 -3.23 -3.06 -11.92
N TRP A 314 -4.08 -4.08 -11.99
CA TRP A 314 -3.76 -5.45 -11.58
C TRP A 314 -2.60 -6.07 -12.38
N GLN A 315 -2.38 -5.61 -13.62
CA GLN A 315 -1.52 -6.27 -14.62
C GLN A 315 -0.12 -5.65 -14.81
N THR A 316 0.30 -4.65 -14.02
CA THR A 316 1.68 -4.14 -14.13
C THR A 316 2.68 -5.12 -13.52
N ASP A 317 3.21 -6.01 -14.36
CA ASP A 317 4.41 -6.81 -14.09
C ASP A 317 5.55 -5.88 -13.61
N ALA A 318 6.47 -6.41 -12.82
CA ALA A 318 7.47 -5.62 -12.09
C ALA A 318 8.41 -4.79 -12.99
N ARG A 319 8.44 -5.07 -14.30
CA ARG A 319 9.17 -4.30 -15.32
C ARG A 319 8.46 -2.98 -15.71
N SER A 320 7.14 -2.86 -15.55
CA SER A 320 6.35 -1.72 -16.06
C SER A 320 6.53 -0.41 -15.27
N TYR A 321 6.94 -0.47 -13.99
CA TYR A 321 7.01 0.74 -13.14
C TYR A 321 8.25 1.60 -13.42
N LEU A 322 9.33 1.01 -13.94
CA LEU A 322 10.50 1.71 -14.47
C LEU A 322 10.32 2.01 -15.98
N ASN A 323 9.65 1.12 -16.72
CA ASN A 323 9.30 1.31 -18.12
C ASN A 323 7.94 2.01 -18.27
N ALA A 324 7.86 3.26 -17.79
CA ALA A 324 6.64 4.08 -17.76
C ALA A 324 6.11 4.56 -19.14
N THR A 325 6.35 3.77 -20.20
CA THR A 325 5.82 3.91 -21.56
C THR A 325 4.82 2.81 -21.92
N ALA A 326 4.68 1.76 -21.08
CA ALA A 326 3.86 0.58 -21.37
C ALA A 326 2.76 0.28 -20.32
N ALA A 327 2.43 1.24 -19.44
CA ALA A 327 1.29 1.10 -18.54
C ALA A 327 -0.03 1.30 -19.32
N PRO A 328 -1.11 0.53 -19.03
CA PRO A 328 -2.39 0.74 -19.68
C PRO A 328 -2.94 2.13 -19.33
N LEU A 329 -3.24 2.88 -20.38
CA LEU A 329 -3.76 4.23 -20.32
C LEU A 329 -5.12 4.27 -19.62
N ALA A 330 -5.33 5.26 -18.76
CA ALA A 330 -6.44 5.25 -17.83
C ALA A 330 -7.30 6.53 -17.92
N LEU A 331 -8.62 6.33 -17.95
CA LEU A 331 -9.64 7.38 -17.88
C LEU A 331 -10.28 7.36 -16.49
N SER A 332 -10.52 8.54 -15.93
CA SER A 332 -11.21 8.74 -14.63
C SER A 332 -12.36 9.72 -14.82
N ARG A 333 -13.51 9.42 -14.19
CA ARG A 333 -14.67 10.31 -14.17
C ARG A 333 -15.34 10.32 -12.81
N TYR A 334 -15.47 11.50 -12.23
CA TYR A 334 -16.31 11.75 -11.06
C TYR A 334 -17.64 12.34 -11.51
N VAL A 335 -18.75 11.89 -10.92
CA VAL A 335 -20.10 12.46 -11.09
C VAL A 335 -20.79 12.50 -9.73
N GLY A 336 -21.29 13.67 -9.32
CA GLY A 336 -22.00 13.81 -8.06
C GLY A 336 -22.94 15.01 -8.03
N PHE A 337 -23.70 15.11 -6.93
CA PHE A 337 -24.64 16.21 -6.69
C PHE A 337 -24.28 16.93 -5.40
N PHE A 338 -24.34 18.26 -5.41
CA PHE A 338 -24.04 19.10 -4.27
C PHE A 338 -25.04 20.25 -4.15
N ARG A 339 -25.25 20.75 -2.93
CA ARG A 339 -26.20 21.82 -2.65
C ARG A 339 -25.49 23.14 -2.33
N ILE A 340 -25.95 24.20 -2.98
CA ILE A 340 -25.61 25.58 -2.65
C ILE A 340 -26.70 26.15 -1.73
N ALA A 341 -26.30 26.54 -0.52
CA ALA A 341 -27.19 27.12 0.49
C ALA A 341 -27.45 28.62 0.28
N VAL A 342 -26.45 29.34 -0.22
CA VAL A 342 -26.50 30.78 -0.48
C VAL A 342 -25.97 31.04 -1.87
N GLY A 343 -26.81 31.63 -2.73
CA GLY A 343 -26.40 32.00 -4.08
C GLY A 343 -25.36 33.12 -4.06
N GLY A 344 -24.41 33.08 -4.98
CA GLY A 344 -23.27 34.01 -5.00
C GLY A 344 -22.14 33.54 -5.91
N GLU A 345 -21.02 34.25 -5.86
CA GLU A 345 -19.80 33.88 -6.59
C GLU A 345 -18.95 32.90 -5.78
N TYR A 346 -18.80 31.68 -6.29
CA TYR A 346 -17.94 30.63 -5.75
C TYR A 346 -16.71 30.50 -6.62
N GLN A 347 -15.52 30.46 -6.02
CA GLN A 347 -14.28 30.18 -6.75
C GLN A 347 -13.97 28.68 -6.65
N PHE A 348 -13.79 27.99 -7.76
CA PHE A 348 -13.36 26.59 -7.81
C PHE A 348 -11.88 26.51 -8.12
N HIS A 349 -11.16 25.66 -7.38
CA HIS A 349 -9.72 25.52 -7.41
C HIS A 349 -9.37 24.07 -7.78
N LEU A 350 -9.13 23.80 -9.07
CA LEU A 350 -8.79 22.46 -9.54
C LEU A 350 -7.28 22.24 -9.51
N MET A 351 -6.84 21.19 -8.81
CA MET A 351 -5.48 20.69 -8.83
C MET A 351 -5.47 19.24 -9.31
N ALA A 352 -4.65 18.93 -10.32
CA ALA A 352 -4.42 17.57 -10.78
C ALA A 352 -3.00 17.40 -11.31
N ARG A 353 -2.49 16.16 -11.30
CA ARG A 353 -1.17 15.80 -11.90
C ARG A 353 -1.28 15.26 -13.33
N ALA A 354 -2.48 15.27 -13.89
CA ALA A 354 -2.81 14.84 -15.24
C ALA A 354 -3.82 15.84 -15.85
N ALA A 355 -4.12 15.72 -17.15
CA ALA A 355 -5.14 16.57 -17.77
C ALA A 355 -6.51 16.33 -17.08
N ALA A 356 -7.22 17.42 -16.78
CA ALA A 356 -8.46 17.37 -16.03
C ALA A 356 -9.46 18.45 -16.47
N ASP A 357 -10.70 18.07 -16.70
CA ASP A 357 -11.82 18.96 -17.03
C ASP A 357 -12.83 18.97 -15.88
N LEU A 358 -13.31 20.14 -15.51
CA LEU A 358 -14.36 20.35 -14.51
C LEU A 358 -15.61 20.92 -15.21
N ALA A 359 -16.75 20.26 -15.03
CA ALA A 359 -18.05 20.71 -15.48
C ALA A 359 -19.03 20.85 -14.31
N VAL A 360 -19.88 21.87 -14.37
CA VAL A 360 -20.97 22.14 -13.43
C VAL A 360 -22.26 22.29 -14.23
N ASP A 361 -23.32 21.58 -13.83
CA ASP A 361 -24.62 21.53 -14.50
C ASP A 361 -24.54 21.23 -16.00
N GLY A 362 -23.64 20.31 -16.37
CA GLY A 362 -23.40 19.89 -17.75
C GLY A 362 -22.58 20.89 -18.59
N LYS A 363 -22.19 22.04 -18.05
CA LYS A 363 -21.37 23.05 -18.73
C LYS A 363 -19.90 22.88 -18.31
N LEU A 364 -18.99 22.79 -19.27
CA LEU A 364 -17.54 22.85 -19.00
C LEU A 364 -17.19 24.24 -18.45
N VAL A 365 -16.64 24.29 -17.24
CA VAL A 365 -16.30 25.55 -16.55
C VAL A 365 -14.79 25.78 -16.44
N LEU A 366 -13.98 24.70 -16.47
CA LEU A 366 -12.53 24.79 -16.38
C LEU A 366 -11.87 23.59 -17.07
N HIS A 367 -10.89 23.87 -17.93
CA HIS A 367 -10.02 22.88 -18.59
C HIS A 367 -8.59 23.02 -18.08
N LEU A 368 -7.94 21.94 -17.65
CA LEU A 368 -6.53 21.87 -17.27
C LEU A 368 -5.81 20.88 -18.21
N SER A 369 -4.86 21.38 -19.00
CA SER A 369 -4.07 20.56 -19.92
C SER A 369 -2.99 19.73 -19.19
N ALA A 370 -2.52 18.66 -19.84
CA ALA A 370 -1.44 17.82 -19.30
C ALA A 370 -0.11 18.58 -19.07
N TRP A 371 0.17 19.59 -19.90
CA TRP A 371 1.34 20.46 -19.74
C TRP A 371 1.22 21.34 -18.48
N GLU A 372 0.08 22.00 -18.30
CA GLU A 372 -0.20 22.78 -17.08
C GLU A 372 -0.10 21.88 -15.84
N ALA A 373 -0.76 20.72 -15.83
CA ALA A 373 -0.71 19.77 -14.73
C ALA A 373 0.72 19.30 -14.38
N THR A 374 1.56 19.03 -15.39
CA THR A 374 2.96 18.63 -15.18
C THR A 374 3.79 19.76 -14.56
N ARG A 375 3.57 21.01 -15.00
CA ARG A 375 4.24 22.19 -14.43
C ARG A 375 3.84 22.45 -12.98
N LEU A 376 2.57 22.27 -12.65
CA LEU A 376 2.05 22.40 -11.28
C LEU A 376 2.59 21.27 -10.36
N ALA A 377 2.82 20.07 -10.89
CA ALA A 377 3.32 18.93 -10.12
C ALA A 377 4.81 18.98 -9.76
N SER A 378 5.63 19.78 -10.45
CA SER A 378 7.11 19.78 -10.29
C SER A 378 7.63 20.69 -9.17
N THR A 379 6.80 21.62 -8.69
CA THR A 379 7.20 22.70 -7.78
C THR A 379 6.93 22.33 -6.32
N LYS A 380 7.96 21.81 -5.64
CA LYS A 380 7.89 21.16 -4.31
C LYS A 380 7.38 22.01 -3.12
N HIS A 381 7.11 23.31 -3.26
CA HIS A 381 7.12 24.24 -2.12
C HIS A 381 5.80 24.89 -1.70
N ASP A 382 4.69 24.72 -2.41
CA ASP A 382 3.40 25.21 -1.89
C ASP A 382 2.18 24.45 -2.44
N ARG A 383 1.45 23.74 -1.57
CA ARG A 383 0.31 22.91 -1.99
C ARG A 383 -0.94 23.71 -2.35
N PHE A 384 -0.95 25.02 -2.10
CA PHE A 384 -2.10 25.87 -2.34
C PHE A 384 -1.91 26.94 -3.42
N ASN A 385 -0.68 27.17 -3.93
CA ASN A 385 -0.43 28.20 -4.96
C ASN A 385 -0.38 27.65 -6.41
N LEU A 386 -0.74 26.37 -6.61
CA LEU A 386 -0.54 25.65 -7.87
C LEU A 386 -1.83 24.94 -8.34
N HIS A 387 -2.89 25.72 -8.56
CA HIS A 387 -4.19 25.23 -9.02
C HIS A 387 -4.75 26.17 -10.09
N LYS A 388 -5.69 25.69 -10.92
CA LYS A 388 -6.42 26.54 -11.87
C LYS A 388 -7.71 27.02 -11.20
N ILE A 389 -8.01 28.32 -11.33
CA ILE A 389 -9.16 28.97 -10.70
C ILE A 389 -10.23 29.28 -11.75
N ILE A 390 -11.50 29.10 -11.39
CA ILE A 390 -12.64 29.74 -12.07
C ILE A 390 -13.60 30.31 -11.03
N ALA A 391 -14.11 31.52 -11.26
CA ALA A 391 -15.21 32.10 -10.48
C ALA A 391 -16.53 31.79 -11.19
N LEU A 392 -17.51 31.26 -10.46
CA LEU A 392 -18.82 30.88 -10.97
C LEU A 392 -19.92 31.45 -10.07
N LYS A 393 -20.88 32.13 -10.68
CA LYS A 393 -22.11 32.51 -9.99
C LYS A 393 -23.05 31.30 -9.96
N LEU A 394 -23.40 30.84 -8.76
CA LEU A 394 -24.33 29.75 -8.53
C LEU A 394 -25.56 30.28 -7.77
N ASP A 395 -26.73 29.74 -8.08
CA ASP A 395 -27.98 30.04 -7.39
C ASP A 395 -28.19 29.10 -6.18
N PRO A 396 -29.11 29.37 -5.25
CA PRO A 396 -29.45 28.42 -4.20
C PRO A 396 -30.15 27.19 -4.79
N GLY A 397 -29.71 25.98 -4.43
CA GLY A 397 -30.30 24.74 -4.92
C GLY A 397 -29.31 23.59 -5.09
N ALA A 398 -29.76 22.53 -5.76
CA ALA A 398 -28.93 21.37 -6.11
C ALA A 398 -28.25 21.59 -7.47
N HIS A 399 -26.95 21.29 -7.52
CA HIS A 399 -26.09 21.39 -8.68
C HIS A 399 -25.39 20.06 -8.95
N ARG A 400 -25.08 19.79 -10.21
CA ARG A 400 -24.36 18.59 -10.64
C ARG A 400 -22.89 18.92 -10.90
N LEU A 401 -22.00 18.12 -10.30
CA LEU A 401 -20.55 18.20 -10.48
C LEU A 401 -20.07 17.03 -11.36
N GLU A 402 -19.25 17.32 -12.37
CA GLU A 402 -18.51 16.30 -13.12
C GLU A 402 -17.03 16.67 -13.26
N ILE A 403 -16.14 15.70 -13.03
CA ILE A 403 -14.71 15.85 -13.28
C ILE A 403 -14.28 14.72 -14.20
N TYR A 404 -13.53 15.04 -15.25
CA TYR A 404 -12.98 14.09 -16.20
C TYR A 404 -11.46 14.16 -16.15
N GLN A 405 -10.75 13.03 -16.18
CA GLN A 405 -9.29 13.03 -16.19
C GLN A 405 -8.68 11.98 -17.11
N TYR A 406 -7.58 12.35 -17.76
CA TYR A 406 -6.82 11.51 -18.68
C TYR A 406 -5.38 11.34 -18.21
N CYS A 407 -4.92 10.12 -17.94
CA CYS A 407 -3.58 9.88 -17.38
C CYS A 407 -2.80 8.73 -18.05
N GLY A 408 -1.64 9.07 -18.63
CA GLY A 408 -0.74 8.15 -19.35
C GLY A 408 0.00 7.12 -18.50
N ASN A 409 0.01 7.25 -17.17
CA ASN A 409 0.71 6.34 -16.26
C ASN A 409 -0.18 5.80 -15.12
N GLY A 410 -1.50 5.95 -15.23
CA GLY A 410 -2.48 5.50 -14.23
C GLY A 410 -2.50 6.29 -12.91
N ASN A 411 -1.76 7.40 -12.80
CA ASN A 411 -1.69 8.18 -11.56
C ASN A 411 -2.77 9.28 -11.49
N PHE A 412 -3.95 8.91 -10.99
CA PHE A 412 -5.10 9.80 -10.79
C PHE A 412 -5.03 10.61 -9.49
N ASP A 413 -4.12 11.58 -9.42
CA ASP A 413 -4.15 12.57 -8.34
C ASP A 413 -5.02 13.77 -8.77
N VAL A 414 -6.14 13.97 -8.08
CA VAL A 414 -7.01 15.15 -8.17
C VAL A 414 -7.40 15.65 -6.78
N SER A 415 -7.50 16.96 -6.66
CA SER A 415 -8.07 17.65 -5.50
C SER A 415 -8.95 18.79 -5.99
N LEU A 416 -10.17 18.90 -5.42
CA LEU A 416 -11.08 20.02 -5.68
C LEU A 416 -11.18 20.91 -4.45
N GLY A 417 -10.59 22.10 -4.53
CA GLY A 417 -10.84 23.19 -3.60
C GLY A 417 -12.00 24.06 -4.07
N TRP A 418 -12.65 24.73 -3.13
CA TRP A 418 -13.60 25.80 -3.41
C TRP A 418 -13.48 26.94 -2.38
N LYS A 419 -13.82 28.17 -2.78
CA LYS A 419 -13.95 29.32 -1.90
C LYS A 419 -15.38 29.87 -2.02
N PRO A 420 -16.25 29.58 -1.03
CA PRO A 420 -17.53 30.26 -0.87
C PRO A 420 -17.38 31.79 -0.74
N PRO A 421 -18.42 32.58 -1.04
CA PRO A 421 -18.40 34.05 -0.96
C PRO A 421 -17.92 34.62 0.39
N TRP A 422 -18.07 33.85 1.48
CA TRP A 422 -17.78 34.25 2.86
C TRP A 422 -16.48 33.67 3.43
N GLU A 423 -15.68 33.00 2.61
CA GLU A 423 -14.38 32.46 3.01
C GLU A 423 -13.25 33.32 2.45
N ASP A 424 -12.35 33.71 3.35
CA ASP A 424 -11.17 34.52 3.03
C ASP A 424 -10.08 33.71 2.29
N SER A 425 -10.22 32.37 2.22
CA SER A 425 -9.28 31.45 1.56
C SER A 425 -9.96 30.15 1.13
N PRO A 426 -9.51 29.49 0.04
CA PRO A 426 -10.11 28.25 -0.44
C PRO A 426 -9.95 27.09 0.55
N VAL A 427 -10.97 26.24 0.61
CA VAL A 427 -11.01 25.02 1.42
C VAL A 427 -11.25 23.79 0.54
N ILE A 428 -10.85 22.60 0.97
CA ILE A 428 -11.13 21.36 0.23
C ILE A 428 -12.63 21.06 0.29
N MET A 429 -13.27 20.92 -0.88
CA MET A 429 -14.69 20.62 -1.02
C MET A 429 -14.99 19.22 -0.47
N GLY A 430 -16.04 19.09 0.35
CA GLY A 430 -16.35 17.84 1.05
C GLY A 430 -15.54 17.58 2.33
N ARG A 431 -14.58 18.44 2.72
CA ARG A 431 -13.81 18.25 3.97
C ARG A 431 -14.29 19.14 5.13
N VAL A 432 -14.35 20.45 4.88
CA VAL A 432 -14.76 21.46 5.88
C VAL A 432 -16.28 21.63 5.82
N TYR A 433 -16.75 21.98 4.63
CA TYR A 433 -18.16 21.94 4.25
C TYR A 433 -18.45 20.59 3.62
N GLN A 434 -19.64 20.03 3.90
CA GLN A 434 -20.15 18.80 3.29
C GLN A 434 -21.29 19.17 2.33
N PRO A 435 -21.01 19.73 1.14
CA PRO A 435 -22.06 20.19 0.25
C PRO A 435 -22.69 19.06 -0.56
N PHE A 436 -22.01 17.91 -0.69
CA PHE A 436 -22.50 16.76 -1.46
C PHE A 436 -23.75 16.17 -0.81
N GLU A 437 -24.77 15.88 -1.62
CA GLU A 437 -25.97 15.17 -1.18
C GLU A 437 -25.56 13.80 -0.62
N PRO A 438 -25.91 13.45 0.63
CA PRO A 438 -25.36 12.29 1.31
C PRO A 438 -25.99 10.99 0.79
N VAL A 439 -25.23 9.90 0.89
CA VAL A 439 -25.74 8.54 0.75
C VAL A 439 -25.63 7.85 2.10
N ALA A 440 -26.71 7.22 2.56
CA ALA A 440 -26.70 6.51 3.83
C ALA A 440 -26.03 5.13 3.68
N PRO A 441 -24.95 4.82 4.42
CA PRO A 441 -24.40 3.46 4.42
C PRO A 441 -25.33 2.51 5.17
N CYS A 442 -25.47 1.27 4.69
CA CYS A 442 -26.32 0.27 5.31
C CYS A 442 -25.55 -0.82 6.06
N ARG A 443 -26.20 -1.41 7.07
CA ARG A 443 -25.84 -2.72 7.62
C ARG A 443 -26.55 -3.79 6.78
N THR A 444 -25.80 -4.76 6.28
CA THR A 444 -26.34 -5.95 5.60
C THR A 444 -26.36 -7.12 6.58
N ASP A 445 -27.56 -7.58 6.94
CA ASP A 445 -27.74 -8.71 7.85
C ASP A 445 -27.67 -10.05 7.07
N PRO A 446 -27.53 -11.22 7.74
CA PRO A 446 -27.30 -12.49 7.07
C PRO A 446 -28.36 -12.86 6.01
N PRO A 447 -27.95 -13.51 4.89
CA PRO A 447 -28.88 -13.91 3.84
C PRO A 447 -29.92 -14.92 4.35
N GLN A 448 -31.14 -14.78 3.87
CA GLN A 448 -32.28 -15.63 4.17
C GLN A 448 -32.71 -16.37 2.89
N ASP A 449 -32.97 -17.67 3.03
CA ASP A 449 -33.62 -18.48 2.01
C ASP A 449 -35.13 -18.52 2.19
N ARG A 450 -35.85 -18.80 1.11
CA ARG A 450 -37.31 -18.91 1.11
C ARG A 450 -37.85 -19.97 2.06
N ASP A 451 -37.10 -21.07 2.22
CA ASP A 451 -37.54 -22.25 2.96
C ASP A 451 -37.06 -22.26 4.43
N GLY A 452 -36.37 -21.21 4.88
CA GLY A 452 -36.01 -20.99 6.29
C GLY A 452 -34.95 -21.93 6.89
N GLY A 453 -34.25 -22.72 6.07
CA GLY A 453 -33.19 -23.63 6.52
C GLY A 453 -31.93 -22.94 7.04
N VAL A 454 -31.02 -23.71 7.65
CA VAL A 454 -29.72 -23.19 8.12
C VAL A 454 -28.86 -22.81 6.91
N ARG A 455 -28.48 -21.54 6.80
CA ARG A 455 -27.62 -21.05 5.72
C ARG A 455 -26.29 -20.54 6.28
N ALA A 456 -25.19 -21.02 5.70
CA ALA A 456 -23.88 -20.40 5.85
C ALA A 456 -23.62 -19.42 4.70
N SER A 457 -23.04 -18.27 5.02
CA SER A 457 -22.46 -17.31 4.09
C SER A 457 -21.37 -16.53 4.85
N PHE A 458 -20.64 -15.67 4.17
CA PHE A 458 -19.70 -14.76 4.82
C PHE A 458 -19.59 -13.43 4.07
N ALA A 459 -19.30 -12.38 4.84
CA ALA A 459 -18.95 -11.07 4.34
C ALA A 459 -17.46 -10.79 4.56
N TRP A 460 -16.88 -10.04 3.63
CA TRP A 460 -15.54 -9.45 3.74
C TRP A 460 -15.60 -8.01 3.23
N ASP A 461 -14.76 -7.15 3.76
CA ASP A 461 -14.70 -5.75 3.37
C ASP A 461 -13.50 -5.48 2.43
N GLN A 462 -13.67 -4.51 1.53
CA GLN A 462 -12.61 -3.93 0.71
C GLN A 462 -12.00 -2.67 1.35
N GLY A 463 -12.59 -2.10 2.42
CA GLY A 463 -12.19 -0.82 3.04
C GLY A 463 -11.44 -0.89 4.37
N ASP A 464 -12.07 -1.37 5.44
CA ASP A 464 -11.69 -1.14 6.86
C ASP A 464 -10.77 -2.22 7.47
N VAL A 465 -9.91 -2.84 6.66
CA VAL A 465 -8.84 -3.73 7.17
C VAL A 465 -7.48 -3.22 6.71
N GLY A 466 -7.15 -2.04 7.24
CA GLY A 466 -5.87 -1.41 7.05
C GLY A 466 -4.73 -2.22 7.66
N THR A 467 -4.10 -3.06 6.85
CA THR A 467 -2.68 -3.42 7.00
C THR A 467 -2.10 -3.70 5.61
N LEU A 468 -1.76 -2.64 4.88
CA LEU A 468 -0.75 -2.74 3.83
C LEU A 468 0.61 -2.67 4.50
N VAL A 469 1.42 -3.73 4.41
CA VAL A 469 2.83 -3.66 4.81
C VAL A 469 3.64 -3.22 3.59
N GLN A 470 3.58 -1.92 3.31
CA GLN A 470 4.26 -1.37 2.16
C GLN A 470 5.78 -1.33 2.41
N CYS A 471 6.55 -2.14 1.66
CA CYS A 471 7.97 -1.88 1.46
C CYS A 471 8.15 -0.59 0.63
N MET A 472 9.26 0.12 0.84
CA MET A 472 9.50 1.50 0.39
C MET A 472 9.41 1.77 -1.13
N ALA A 473 9.22 0.74 -1.97
CA ALA A 473 8.93 0.85 -3.40
C ALA A 473 7.61 0.12 -3.73
N PRO A 474 6.57 0.80 -4.26
CA PRO A 474 5.24 0.22 -4.43
C PRO A 474 5.20 -0.79 -5.59
N ARG A 475 4.91 -2.07 -5.28
CA ARG A 475 4.59 -3.11 -6.28
C ARG A 475 3.28 -3.81 -5.90
N PRO A 476 2.12 -3.36 -6.41
CA PRO A 476 0.80 -3.82 -5.97
C PRO A 476 0.57 -5.32 -6.08
N ALA A 477 1.17 -5.97 -7.09
CA ALA A 477 1.06 -7.42 -7.32
C ALA A 477 1.77 -8.27 -6.25
N GLU A 478 2.54 -7.64 -5.35
CA GLU A 478 3.37 -8.30 -4.35
C GLU A 478 2.98 -7.88 -2.91
N ASP A 479 1.93 -7.07 -2.74
CA ASP A 479 1.49 -6.59 -1.42
C ASP A 479 0.89 -7.72 -0.56
N ILE A 480 1.26 -7.76 0.72
CA ILE A 480 0.67 -8.64 1.72
C ILE A 480 -0.60 -7.97 2.25
N LEU A 481 -1.73 -8.67 2.15
CA LEU A 481 -3.07 -8.12 2.40
C LEU A 481 -3.74 -8.80 3.58
N VAL A 482 -4.11 -8.01 4.59
CA VAL A 482 -4.97 -8.50 5.68
C VAL A 482 -6.43 -8.26 5.33
N ARG A 483 -7.29 -9.23 5.62
CA ARG A 483 -8.76 -9.09 5.53
C ARG A 483 -9.43 -9.68 6.75
N ARG A 484 -10.55 -9.06 7.12
CA ARG A 484 -11.52 -9.52 8.11
C ARG A 484 -12.62 -10.23 7.34
N LEU A 485 -12.88 -11.46 7.73
CA LEU A 485 -14.04 -12.22 7.26
C LEU A 485 -14.99 -12.37 8.44
N THR A 486 -16.28 -12.25 8.18
CA THR A 486 -17.33 -12.36 9.20
C THR A 486 -18.39 -13.33 8.71
N ALA A 487 -18.70 -14.33 9.53
CA ALA A 487 -19.72 -15.33 9.24
C ALA A 487 -21.09 -14.65 9.19
N GLN A 488 -21.87 -14.99 8.18
CA GLN A 488 -23.25 -14.56 8.01
C GLN A 488 -24.12 -15.80 8.02
N ILE A 489 -24.67 -16.12 9.19
CA ILE A 489 -25.43 -17.34 9.43
C ILE A 489 -26.89 -16.98 9.70
N SER A 490 -27.81 -17.74 9.10
CA SER A 490 -29.24 -17.68 9.41
C SER A 490 -29.75 -19.08 9.77
N GLY A 491 -30.73 -19.15 10.69
CA GLY A 491 -31.36 -20.40 11.13
C GLY A 491 -30.56 -21.27 12.12
N SER A 492 -29.35 -20.90 12.54
CA SER A 492 -28.51 -21.71 13.44
C SER A 492 -28.86 -21.55 14.93
N THR A 493 -28.32 -22.45 15.75
CA THR A 493 -28.33 -22.34 17.22
C THR A 493 -27.24 -21.37 17.73
N PRO A 494 -27.36 -20.84 18.96
CA PRO A 494 -26.31 -20.04 19.60
C PRO A 494 -25.02 -20.80 19.93
N GLU A 495 -25.05 -22.15 19.88
CA GLU A 495 -23.89 -23.03 20.18
C GLU A 495 -23.04 -23.33 18.93
N ALA A 496 -23.49 -22.88 17.76
CA ALA A 496 -22.84 -23.19 16.48
C ALA A 496 -21.40 -22.61 16.41
N VAL A 497 -20.48 -23.38 15.81
CA VAL A 497 -19.06 -23.01 15.73
C VAL A 497 -18.64 -22.79 14.28
N CYS A 498 -18.15 -21.58 13.99
CA CYS A 498 -17.56 -21.22 12.71
C CYS A 498 -16.13 -21.74 12.58
N THR A 499 -15.84 -22.53 11.55
CA THR A 499 -14.48 -22.94 11.16
C THR A 499 -14.17 -22.48 9.74
N TRP A 500 -13.08 -21.74 9.57
CA TRP A 500 -12.63 -21.18 8.30
C TRP A 500 -11.46 -21.96 7.74
N ARG A 501 -11.45 -22.23 6.44
CA ARG A 501 -10.33 -22.84 5.71
C ARG A 501 -9.91 -21.94 4.56
N PHE A 502 -8.61 -21.81 4.36
CA PHE A 502 -8.00 -20.91 3.37
C PHE A 502 -7.23 -21.71 2.31
N ASP A 503 -7.07 -21.14 1.11
CA ASP A 503 -6.33 -21.77 0.02
C ASP A 503 -4.81 -21.89 0.24
N ASP A 504 -4.30 -21.32 1.33
CA ASP A 504 -2.92 -21.50 1.79
C ASP A 504 -2.74 -22.66 2.79
N GLY A 505 -3.81 -23.40 3.09
CA GLY A 505 -3.85 -24.52 4.01
C GLY A 505 -4.09 -24.15 5.48
N GLN A 506 -4.18 -22.86 5.83
CA GLN A 506 -4.47 -22.44 7.21
C GLN A 506 -5.95 -22.65 7.58
N VAL A 507 -6.19 -22.80 8.88
CA VAL A 507 -7.53 -22.92 9.47
C VAL A 507 -7.67 -21.90 10.62
N ALA A 508 -8.85 -21.31 10.76
CA ALA A 508 -9.19 -20.40 11.88
C ALA A 508 -10.59 -20.71 12.42
N GLN A 509 -10.92 -20.21 13.62
CA GLN A 509 -12.24 -20.40 14.24
C GLN A 509 -12.79 -19.10 14.84
N GLY A 510 -14.12 -19.02 14.94
CA GLY A 510 -14.87 -17.89 15.48
C GLY A 510 -15.61 -17.07 14.41
N ASP A 511 -16.59 -16.28 14.83
CA ASP A 511 -17.56 -15.62 13.93
C ASP A 511 -16.97 -14.47 13.10
N SER A 512 -15.85 -13.89 13.55
CA SER A 512 -15.06 -12.94 12.77
C SER A 512 -13.58 -13.23 12.93
N VAL A 513 -12.89 -13.49 11.81
CA VAL A 513 -11.46 -13.82 11.77
C VAL A 513 -10.70 -12.80 10.93
N GLN A 514 -9.45 -12.52 11.30
CA GLN A 514 -8.50 -11.81 10.45
C GLN A 514 -7.52 -12.81 9.86
N HIS A 515 -7.40 -12.81 8.52
CA HIS A 515 -6.46 -13.64 7.78
C HIS A 515 -5.46 -12.77 7.01
N VAL A 516 -4.22 -13.24 6.92
CA VAL A 516 -3.09 -12.56 6.26
C VAL A 516 -2.79 -13.28 4.94
N PHE A 517 -3.30 -12.73 3.84
CA PHE A 517 -3.05 -13.28 2.52
C PHE A 517 -1.68 -12.82 2.02
N LEU A 518 -0.81 -13.80 1.80
CA LEU A 518 0.62 -13.58 1.50
C LEU A 518 0.90 -13.01 0.10
N ARG A 519 -0.11 -12.95 -0.78
CA ARG A 519 -0.04 -12.38 -2.13
C ARG A 519 -1.46 -12.00 -2.60
N PRO A 520 -1.64 -10.92 -3.37
CA PRO A 520 -2.93 -10.52 -3.93
C PRO A 520 -3.50 -11.58 -4.90
N GLY A 521 -4.76 -11.40 -5.28
CA GLY A 521 -5.44 -12.15 -6.34
C GLY A 521 -6.73 -12.81 -5.87
N VAL A 522 -7.33 -13.62 -6.75
CA VAL A 522 -8.53 -14.36 -6.41
C VAL A 522 -8.17 -15.55 -5.52
N ARG A 523 -8.66 -15.54 -4.28
CA ARG A 523 -8.45 -16.56 -3.25
C ARG A 523 -9.71 -17.36 -2.97
N THR A 524 -9.56 -18.61 -2.55
CA THR A 524 -10.68 -19.45 -2.11
C THR A 524 -10.74 -19.48 -0.59
N VAL A 525 -11.93 -19.24 -0.04
CA VAL A 525 -12.23 -19.34 1.39
C VAL A 525 -13.46 -20.22 1.57
N THR A 526 -13.38 -21.14 2.52
CA THR A 526 -14.51 -21.97 2.94
C THR A 526 -14.83 -21.70 4.40
N LEU A 527 -16.11 -21.48 4.69
CA LEU A 527 -16.68 -21.43 6.04
C LEU A 527 -17.53 -22.67 6.26
N ASP A 528 -17.17 -23.49 7.26
CA ASP A 528 -18.00 -24.54 7.79
C ASP A 528 -18.66 -24.07 9.09
N VAL A 529 -19.97 -24.26 9.21
CA VAL A 529 -20.74 -24.01 10.43
C VAL A 529 -21.06 -25.36 11.05
N LEU A 530 -20.54 -25.62 12.25
CA LEU A 530 -20.74 -26.87 12.99
C LEU A 530 -21.78 -26.69 14.09
N ASP A 531 -22.46 -27.77 14.49
CA ASP A 531 -23.40 -27.78 15.62
C ASP A 531 -22.73 -27.47 16.97
N LYS A 532 -21.46 -27.89 17.11
CA LYS A 532 -20.55 -27.61 18.23
C LYS A 532 -19.10 -27.82 17.79
N ALA A 533 -18.15 -27.47 18.64
CA ALA A 533 -16.73 -27.70 18.37
C ALA A 533 -16.43 -29.19 18.09
N GLY A 534 -15.91 -29.48 16.89
CA GLY A 534 -15.61 -30.85 16.44
C GLY A 534 -16.84 -31.72 16.11
N GLY A 535 -18.04 -31.14 16.05
CA GLY A 535 -19.28 -31.85 15.74
C GLY A 535 -19.60 -31.97 14.25
N LYS A 536 -20.89 -32.02 13.90
CA LYS A 536 -21.37 -32.17 12.53
C LYS A 536 -21.49 -30.81 11.84
N VAL A 537 -21.06 -30.73 10.58
CA VAL A 537 -21.33 -29.56 9.72
C VAL A 537 -22.83 -29.44 9.46
N LEU A 538 -23.42 -28.32 9.88
CA LEU A 538 -24.81 -27.93 9.64
C LEU A 538 -24.98 -27.28 8.26
N ALA A 539 -24.04 -26.40 7.89
CA ALA A 539 -23.99 -25.71 6.61
C ALA A 539 -22.54 -25.36 6.26
N SER A 540 -22.23 -25.22 4.97
CA SER A 540 -20.92 -24.80 4.49
C SER A 540 -21.06 -23.81 3.33
N ALA A 541 -20.14 -22.87 3.22
CA ALA A 541 -20.08 -21.87 2.15
C ALA A 541 -18.65 -21.73 1.64
N THR A 542 -18.42 -22.06 0.37
CA THR A 542 -17.14 -21.83 -0.32
C THR A 542 -17.30 -20.66 -1.29
N GLY A 543 -16.45 -19.64 -1.15
CA GLY A 543 -16.44 -18.47 -2.00
C GLY A 543 -15.06 -18.14 -2.51
N ARG A 544 -15.02 -17.56 -3.71
CA ARG A 544 -13.83 -16.89 -4.24
C ARG A 544 -13.89 -15.42 -3.80
N ILE A 545 -12.80 -14.87 -3.29
CA ILE A 545 -12.64 -13.46 -2.93
C ILE A 545 -11.49 -12.83 -3.72
N HIS A 546 -11.69 -11.68 -4.34
CA HIS A 546 -10.64 -10.96 -5.08
C HIS A 546 -9.92 -10.00 -4.13
N LEU A 547 -8.64 -10.25 -3.94
CA LEU A 547 -7.77 -9.45 -3.09
C LEU A 547 -6.90 -8.54 -3.94
N HIS A 548 -7.20 -7.25 -3.91
CA HIS A 548 -6.34 -6.21 -4.45
C HIS A 548 -6.04 -5.18 -3.35
N VAL A 549 -5.12 -4.27 -3.64
CA VAL A 549 -4.88 -3.09 -2.81
C VAL A 549 -6.21 -2.33 -2.67
N PRO A 550 -6.64 -1.98 -1.45
CA PRO A 550 -7.92 -1.31 -1.25
C PRO A 550 -7.93 0.04 -2.00
N TRP A 551 -9.09 0.41 -2.54
CA TRP A 551 -9.29 1.66 -3.31
C TRP A 551 -9.05 2.95 -2.49
N ARG A 552 -8.80 2.81 -1.17
CA ARG A 552 -8.63 3.90 -0.23
C ARG A 552 -7.32 3.68 0.53
N TRP A 553 -6.45 4.67 0.53
CA TRP A 553 -5.15 4.59 1.20
C TRP A 553 -5.35 4.39 2.71
N PRO A 554 -4.95 3.25 3.30
CA PRO A 554 -5.10 3.02 4.74
C PRO A 554 -4.11 3.89 5.52
N GLU A 555 -4.46 4.25 6.75
CA GLU A 555 -3.50 4.88 7.66
C GLU A 555 -2.38 3.88 8.00
N ASN A 556 -1.12 4.36 8.01
CA ASN A 556 0.06 3.51 8.12
C ASN A 556 0.08 2.70 9.43
N HIS A 557 -0.14 1.38 9.35
CA HIS A 557 0.05 0.48 10.49
C HIS A 557 1.53 0.12 10.71
N PRO A 558 1.96 -0.14 11.96
CA PRO A 558 3.37 -0.35 12.28
C PRO A 558 3.88 -1.71 11.79
N PHE A 559 4.74 -1.67 10.76
CA PHE A 559 5.39 -2.80 10.08
C PHE A 559 5.80 -3.96 11.01
N ALA A 560 6.44 -3.63 12.13
CA ALA A 560 7.04 -4.62 13.05
C ALA A 560 6.05 -5.66 13.61
N ARG A 561 4.75 -5.34 13.71
CA ARG A 561 3.75 -6.32 14.16
C ARG A 561 3.48 -7.41 13.13
N VAL A 562 3.58 -7.08 11.84
CA VAL A 562 3.26 -8.03 10.76
C VAL A 562 4.48 -8.87 10.40
N GLU A 563 5.69 -8.31 10.48
CA GLU A 563 6.93 -9.07 10.34
C GLU A 563 6.99 -10.26 11.29
N ALA A 564 6.63 -10.05 12.57
CA ALA A 564 6.59 -11.11 13.58
C ALA A 564 5.54 -12.20 13.27
N ASP A 565 4.35 -11.82 12.79
CA ASP A 565 3.31 -12.78 12.44
C ASP A 565 3.63 -13.54 11.14
N LEU A 566 4.24 -12.87 10.15
CA LEU A 566 4.75 -13.51 8.93
C LEU A 566 5.89 -14.49 9.24
N LEU A 567 6.85 -14.10 10.08
CA LEU A 567 7.93 -14.98 10.55
C LEU A 567 7.39 -16.23 11.22
N ARG A 568 6.34 -16.09 12.04
CA ARG A 568 5.64 -17.20 12.68
C ARG A 568 4.95 -18.08 11.64
N ARG A 569 4.13 -17.51 10.76
CA ARG A 569 3.39 -18.25 9.72
C ARG A 569 4.30 -19.02 8.77
N VAL A 570 5.37 -18.40 8.27
CA VAL A 570 6.34 -19.09 7.39
C VAL A 570 7.06 -20.22 8.13
N LYS A 571 7.27 -20.14 9.46
CA LYS A 571 7.84 -21.25 10.23
C LYS A 571 6.83 -22.37 10.49
N GLU A 572 5.59 -22.02 10.85
CA GLU A 572 4.55 -22.97 11.25
C GLU A 572 3.92 -23.71 10.05
N PHE A 573 3.71 -23.02 8.92
CA PHE A 573 2.93 -23.53 7.78
C PHE A 573 3.75 -23.70 6.48
N ALA A 574 5.07 -23.52 6.53
CA ALA A 574 6.01 -23.62 5.40
C ALA A 574 5.83 -24.83 4.48
N THR A 575 5.35 -25.96 5.02
CA THR A 575 5.15 -27.22 4.30
C THR A 575 3.84 -27.25 3.50
N VAL A 576 2.79 -26.54 3.95
CA VAL A 576 1.47 -26.53 3.32
C VAL A 576 1.21 -25.27 2.49
N THR A 577 1.86 -24.15 2.80
CA THR A 577 1.71 -22.89 2.05
C THR A 577 2.08 -23.05 0.56
N PRO A 578 1.29 -22.54 -0.40
CA PRO A 578 1.61 -22.57 -1.82
C PRO A 578 2.95 -21.90 -2.17
N ILE A 579 3.69 -22.50 -3.11
CA ILE A 579 5.00 -21.99 -3.55
C ILE A 579 4.93 -20.53 -4.06
N ALA A 580 3.89 -20.17 -4.80
CA ALA A 580 3.70 -18.80 -5.31
C ALA A 580 3.59 -17.75 -4.19
N ASP A 581 3.13 -18.16 -3.02
CA ASP A 581 2.93 -17.28 -1.87
C ASP A 581 4.22 -17.19 -1.02
N LEU A 582 4.94 -18.30 -0.87
CA LEU A 582 6.30 -18.30 -0.29
C LEU A 582 7.28 -17.48 -1.15
N LEU A 583 7.17 -17.56 -2.48
CA LEU A 583 7.91 -16.69 -3.41
C LEU A 583 7.58 -15.22 -3.19
N ASN A 584 6.29 -14.88 -3.01
CA ASN A 584 5.92 -13.49 -2.76
C ASN A 584 6.49 -12.97 -1.44
N VAL A 585 6.44 -13.78 -0.37
CA VAL A 585 7.06 -13.43 0.91
C VAL A 585 8.58 -13.27 0.78
N HIS A 586 9.26 -14.10 -0.01
CA HIS A 586 10.69 -13.90 -0.31
C HIS A 586 10.92 -12.56 -1.04
N VAL A 587 10.23 -12.31 -2.16
CA VAL A 587 10.38 -11.06 -2.95
C VAL A 587 10.07 -9.81 -2.13
N TRP A 588 9.08 -9.89 -1.24
CA TRP A 588 8.70 -8.84 -0.31
C TRP A 588 9.76 -8.63 0.78
N ALA A 589 10.15 -9.70 1.48
CA ALA A 589 11.06 -9.63 2.61
C ALA A 589 12.48 -9.21 2.24
N CYS A 590 12.95 -9.54 1.03
CA CYS A 590 14.29 -9.15 0.58
C CYS A 590 14.40 -7.66 0.17
N ARG A 591 13.35 -6.86 0.41
CA ARG A 591 13.36 -5.39 0.35
C ARG A 591 13.40 -4.72 1.71
N ASP A 592 13.28 -5.47 2.79
CA ASP A 592 13.37 -4.96 4.15
C ASP A 592 14.62 -5.55 4.83
N PRO A 593 15.63 -4.73 5.18
CA PRO A 593 16.97 -5.21 5.51
C PRO A 593 17.09 -5.97 6.85
N ARG A 594 15.97 -6.22 7.56
CA ARG A 594 15.95 -6.98 8.83
C ARG A 594 16.27 -8.47 8.68
N GLY A 595 16.35 -8.98 7.44
CA GLY A 595 17.06 -10.22 7.05
C GLY A 595 16.44 -11.56 7.51
N SER A 596 15.80 -11.62 8.67
CA SER A 596 15.32 -12.86 9.27
C SER A 596 14.23 -13.54 8.45
N LEU A 597 13.25 -12.78 7.94
CA LEU A 597 12.14 -13.32 7.14
C LEU A 597 12.60 -13.75 5.74
N CYS A 598 13.39 -12.92 5.06
CA CYS A 598 13.99 -13.25 3.77
C CYS A 598 14.90 -14.50 3.90
N ARG A 599 15.64 -14.68 5.00
CA ARG A 599 16.40 -15.92 5.29
C ARG A 599 15.50 -17.15 5.40
N VAL A 600 14.46 -17.10 6.24
CA VAL A 600 13.56 -18.25 6.47
C VAL A 600 12.78 -18.61 5.20
N ALA A 601 12.27 -17.62 4.46
CA ALA A 601 11.57 -17.84 3.20
C ALA A 601 12.48 -18.53 2.16
N SER A 602 13.70 -18.03 1.95
CA SER A 602 14.69 -18.67 1.05
C SER A 602 15.01 -20.10 1.47
N GLN A 603 15.26 -20.36 2.76
CA GLN A 603 15.54 -21.72 3.25
C GLN A 603 14.36 -22.69 2.99
N THR A 604 13.11 -22.24 3.15
CA THR A 604 11.92 -23.03 2.83
C THR A 604 11.82 -23.34 1.34
N LEU A 605 12.04 -22.34 0.47
CA LEU A 605 12.03 -22.52 -0.98
C LEU A 605 13.13 -23.48 -1.46
N VAL A 606 14.32 -23.42 -0.87
CA VAL A 606 15.43 -24.37 -1.17
C VAL A 606 15.06 -25.80 -0.76
N LYS A 607 14.47 -26.00 0.43
CA LYS A 607 14.00 -27.31 0.89
C LYS A 607 12.92 -27.91 -0.03
N ARG A 608 12.03 -27.07 -0.58
CA ARG A 608 10.96 -27.44 -1.52
C ARG A 608 11.35 -27.24 -2.99
N SER A 609 12.65 -27.31 -3.30
CA SER A 609 13.19 -26.97 -4.63
C SER A 609 12.57 -27.75 -5.79
N GLY A 610 12.15 -29.01 -5.60
CA GLY A 610 11.42 -29.77 -6.62
C GLY A 610 10.06 -29.16 -6.99
N GLU A 611 9.29 -28.72 -5.99
CA GLU A 611 8.00 -28.04 -6.20
C GLU A 611 8.18 -26.65 -6.81
N VAL A 612 9.23 -25.93 -6.39
CA VAL A 612 9.63 -24.64 -7.00
C VAL A 612 9.96 -24.84 -8.48
N ILE A 613 10.83 -25.80 -8.81
CA ILE A 613 11.20 -26.10 -10.19
C ILE A 613 9.97 -26.53 -11.01
N ALA A 614 9.06 -27.33 -10.46
CA ALA A 614 7.85 -27.71 -11.16
C ALA A 614 6.93 -26.49 -11.43
N GLY A 615 6.54 -25.75 -10.38
CA GLY A 615 5.39 -24.84 -10.40
C GLY A 615 5.64 -23.39 -10.87
N VAL A 616 6.88 -22.98 -11.14
CA VAL A 616 7.22 -21.55 -11.38
C VAL A 616 7.87 -21.31 -12.76
N SER A 617 7.83 -20.07 -13.24
CA SER A 617 8.33 -19.70 -14.58
C SER A 617 9.88 -19.59 -14.64
N PRO A 618 10.50 -19.66 -15.83
CA PRO A 618 11.95 -19.42 -15.98
C PRO A 618 12.40 -18.09 -15.39
N GLU A 619 11.61 -17.02 -15.58
CA GLU A 619 11.89 -15.67 -15.07
C GLU A 619 11.82 -15.60 -13.54
N GLN A 620 11.02 -16.45 -12.91
CA GLN A 620 10.96 -16.58 -11.45
C GLN A 620 12.15 -17.40 -10.93
N LEU A 621 12.55 -18.47 -11.62
CA LEU A 621 13.73 -19.26 -11.29
C LEU A 621 15.03 -18.45 -11.39
N VAL A 622 15.22 -17.64 -12.46
CA VAL A 622 16.39 -16.75 -12.59
C VAL A 622 16.44 -15.74 -11.46
N ARG A 623 15.31 -15.08 -11.14
CA ARG A 623 15.24 -14.09 -10.05
C ARG A 623 15.51 -14.72 -8.69
N LEU A 624 14.95 -15.91 -8.41
CA LEU A 624 15.20 -16.63 -7.16
C LEU A 624 16.65 -17.10 -7.05
N GLY A 625 17.22 -17.68 -8.12
CA GLY A 625 18.62 -18.10 -8.17
C GLY A 625 19.58 -16.95 -7.91
N ALA A 626 19.32 -15.78 -8.51
CA ALA A 626 20.08 -14.57 -8.25
C ALA A 626 19.95 -14.05 -6.80
N ALA A 627 18.74 -14.11 -6.22
CA ALA A 627 18.51 -13.60 -4.87
C ALA A 627 19.11 -14.49 -3.76
N ILE A 628 19.10 -15.83 -3.91
CA ILE A 628 19.58 -16.74 -2.85
C ILE A 628 21.09 -16.97 -2.84
N GLN A 629 21.82 -16.56 -3.89
CA GLN A 629 23.29 -16.59 -3.88
C GLN A 629 23.93 -15.41 -3.14
N ASP A 630 23.22 -14.30 -2.98
CA ASP A 630 23.76 -13.11 -2.34
C ASP A 630 23.70 -13.17 -0.80
N SER A 631 24.39 -12.25 -0.14
CA SER A 631 24.40 -12.13 1.31
C SER A 631 23.01 -11.67 1.81
N PRO A 632 22.44 -12.27 2.88
CA PRO A 632 23.07 -13.22 3.82
C PRO A 632 22.85 -14.71 3.51
N HIS A 633 22.29 -15.10 2.36
CA HIS A 633 21.82 -16.47 2.11
C HIS A 633 22.91 -17.43 1.63
N GLN A 634 23.72 -17.00 0.66
CA GLN A 634 24.87 -17.75 0.12
C GLN A 634 24.55 -19.21 -0.27
N GLN A 635 23.36 -19.48 -0.79
CA GLN A 635 22.87 -20.83 -1.16
C GLN A 635 23.30 -21.22 -2.58
N TYR A 636 24.61 -21.27 -2.84
CA TYR A 636 25.17 -21.42 -4.19
C TYR A 636 24.71 -22.69 -4.92
N ASP A 637 24.67 -23.85 -4.26
CA ASP A 637 24.20 -25.12 -4.87
C ASP A 637 22.72 -25.06 -5.30
N ALA A 638 21.89 -24.36 -4.52
CA ALA A 638 20.47 -24.18 -4.83
C ALA A 638 20.27 -23.17 -5.96
N ALA A 639 21.09 -22.11 -6.00
CA ALA A 639 21.12 -21.17 -7.11
C ALA A 639 21.52 -21.88 -8.43
N GLU A 640 22.55 -22.74 -8.41
CA GLU A 640 22.94 -23.56 -9.58
C GLU A 640 21.76 -24.42 -10.06
N ARG A 641 21.05 -25.12 -9.15
CA ARG A 641 19.88 -25.94 -9.50
C ARG A 641 18.76 -25.13 -10.14
N PHE A 642 18.39 -23.97 -9.56
CA PHE A 642 17.32 -23.13 -10.10
C PHE A 642 17.70 -22.49 -11.44
N LEU A 643 18.95 -22.06 -11.62
CA LEU A 643 19.41 -21.46 -12.87
C LEU A 643 19.49 -22.49 -14.02
N ARG A 644 19.96 -23.72 -13.74
CA ARG A 644 19.91 -24.83 -14.71
C ARG A 644 18.46 -25.17 -15.09
N ALA A 645 17.58 -25.35 -14.12
CA ALA A 645 16.15 -25.59 -14.38
C ALA A 645 15.47 -24.44 -15.16
N ALA A 646 15.91 -23.19 -14.97
CA ALA A 646 15.45 -22.07 -15.78
C ALA A 646 15.88 -22.19 -17.25
N MET A 647 17.14 -22.58 -17.50
CA MET A 647 17.64 -22.82 -18.86
C MET A 647 16.93 -24.00 -19.54
N ASP A 648 16.64 -25.06 -18.81
CA ASP A 648 15.96 -26.26 -19.33
C ASP A 648 14.49 -25.98 -19.70
N LYS A 649 13.80 -25.16 -18.89
CA LYS A 649 12.43 -24.70 -19.18
C LYS A 649 12.36 -23.62 -20.27
N ALA A 650 13.43 -22.84 -20.46
CA ALA A 650 13.40 -21.70 -21.37
C ALA A 650 13.59 -22.14 -22.85
N PRO A 651 12.80 -21.59 -23.79
CA PRO A 651 12.97 -21.88 -25.21
C PRO A 651 14.41 -21.61 -25.69
N SER A 652 14.93 -22.47 -26.55
CA SER A 652 16.24 -22.31 -27.19
C SER A 652 16.34 -20.94 -27.89
N GLY A 653 17.45 -20.22 -27.68
CA GLY A 653 17.66 -18.88 -28.25
C GLY A 653 16.86 -17.74 -27.58
N SER A 654 16.03 -18.00 -26.57
CA SER A 654 15.28 -16.95 -25.87
C SER A 654 16.17 -16.08 -24.98
N ALA A 655 15.83 -14.79 -24.85
CA ALA A 655 16.56 -13.85 -24.01
C ALA A 655 16.63 -14.31 -22.53
N ILE A 656 15.56 -14.93 -22.00
CA ILE A 656 15.57 -15.43 -20.62
C ILE A 656 16.51 -16.63 -20.43
N ARG A 657 16.73 -17.45 -21.47
CA ARG A 657 17.75 -18.52 -21.44
C ARG A 657 19.16 -17.94 -21.41
N SER A 658 19.41 -16.85 -22.16
CA SER A 658 20.68 -16.13 -22.12
C SER A 658 20.90 -15.41 -20.77
N GLU A 659 19.86 -14.82 -20.18
CA GLU A 659 19.89 -14.28 -18.81
C GLU A 659 20.22 -15.37 -17.78
N ALA A 660 19.59 -16.54 -17.87
CA ALA A 660 19.86 -17.69 -17.01
C ALA A 660 21.30 -18.24 -17.17
N ALA A 661 21.77 -18.38 -18.41
CA ALA A 661 23.12 -18.85 -18.71
C ALA A 661 24.21 -17.88 -18.20
N LEU A 662 23.99 -16.57 -18.38
CA LEU A 662 24.88 -15.53 -17.86
C LEU A 662 24.93 -15.53 -16.32
N ALA A 663 23.78 -15.59 -15.66
CA ALA A 663 23.71 -15.66 -14.19
C ALA A 663 24.35 -16.94 -13.65
N LEU A 664 24.19 -18.07 -14.35
CA LEU A 664 24.86 -19.33 -14.00
C LEU A 664 26.38 -19.23 -14.20
N ALA A 665 26.87 -18.63 -15.28
CA ALA A 665 28.30 -18.43 -15.52
C ALA A 665 28.94 -17.52 -14.46
N ASP A 666 28.24 -16.46 -14.02
CA ASP A 666 28.69 -15.56 -12.96
C ASP A 666 28.77 -16.29 -11.59
N LEU A 667 27.76 -17.11 -11.26
CA LEU A 667 27.76 -17.98 -10.08
C LEU A 667 28.91 -19.02 -10.12
N LEU A 668 29.09 -19.68 -11.26
CA LEU A 668 30.13 -20.70 -11.47
C LEU A 668 31.54 -20.12 -11.32
N THR A 669 31.75 -18.91 -11.84
CA THR A 669 33.02 -18.18 -11.75
C THR A 669 33.25 -17.64 -10.34
N GLY A 670 32.32 -16.85 -9.81
CA GLY A 670 32.52 -16.07 -8.59
C GLY A 670 32.26 -16.83 -7.29
N SER A 671 31.58 -17.97 -7.31
CA SER A 671 31.13 -18.67 -6.09
C SER A 671 31.36 -20.18 -6.07
N LEU A 672 31.37 -20.89 -7.22
CA LEU A 672 31.51 -22.35 -7.27
C LEU A 672 32.85 -22.87 -7.81
N ALA A 673 33.80 -21.98 -8.13
CA ALA A 673 35.14 -22.33 -8.64
C ALA A 673 35.15 -23.19 -9.93
N LYS A 674 34.17 -23.01 -10.82
CA LYS A 674 34.02 -23.73 -12.10
C LYS A 674 34.12 -22.77 -13.31
N PRO A 675 35.23 -22.03 -13.51
CA PRO A 675 35.35 -21.03 -14.58
C PRO A 675 35.36 -21.65 -15.99
N ALA A 676 35.80 -22.90 -16.16
CA ALA A 676 35.77 -23.59 -17.45
C ALA A 676 34.32 -23.86 -17.92
N ASP A 677 33.47 -24.37 -17.01
CA ASP A 677 32.03 -24.55 -17.25
C ASP A 677 31.34 -23.21 -17.55
N ALA A 678 31.77 -22.15 -16.86
CA ALA A 678 31.27 -20.80 -17.12
C ALA A 678 31.61 -20.31 -18.53
N LEU A 679 32.85 -20.50 -19.00
CA LEU A 679 33.24 -20.15 -20.37
C LEU A 679 32.41 -20.92 -21.41
N ALA A 680 32.25 -22.23 -21.24
CA ALA A 680 31.44 -23.05 -22.15
C ALA A 680 29.96 -22.60 -22.21
N LEU A 681 29.38 -22.14 -21.09
CA LEU A 681 28.04 -21.53 -21.09
C LEU A 681 28.00 -20.19 -21.83
N LEU A 682 29.00 -19.34 -21.64
CA LEU A 682 29.08 -18.01 -22.29
C LEU A 682 29.34 -18.12 -23.81
N ASP A 683 29.93 -19.22 -24.29
CA ASP A 683 30.10 -19.51 -25.72
C ASP A 683 28.76 -19.96 -26.36
N GLY A 684 27.86 -20.57 -25.59
CA GLY A 684 26.50 -20.92 -26.01
C GLY A 684 25.51 -19.75 -26.07
N ILE A 685 25.87 -18.56 -25.58
CA ILE A 685 25.02 -17.37 -25.64
C ILE A 685 25.07 -16.80 -27.07
N GLN A 686 24.06 -17.14 -27.88
CA GLN A 686 23.89 -16.57 -29.22
C GLN A 686 23.75 -15.04 -29.15
N GLY A 687 24.51 -14.35 -30.00
CA GLY A 687 24.70 -12.91 -29.87
C GLY A 687 23.47 -12.08 -30.27
N ALA A 688 22.94 -11.32 -29.31
CA ALA A 688 22.29 -10.04 -29.58
C ALA A 688 23.33 -8.98 -30.03
N VAL A 689 24.19 -9.35 -31.00
CA VAL A 689 25.36 -8.58 -31.46
C VAL A 689 25.23 -8.36 -32.96
N SER A 690 24.28 -7.52 -33.34
CA SER A 690 24.18 -6.89 -34.65
C SER A 690 23.15 -5.76 -34.60
N GLN A 691 23.63 -4.54 -34.36
CA GLN A 691 23.12 -3.21 -34.77
C GLN A 691 23.70 -2.16 -33.78
N PRO A 692 24.28 -1.03 -34.24
CA PRO A 692 24.59 0.10 -33.38
C PRO A 692 23.29 0.83 -32.94
N PRO A 693 23.29 1.56 -31.81
CA PRO A 693 22.08 2.18 -31.29
C PRO A 693 21.55 3.31 -32.20
N PRO A 694 20.23 3.40 -32.44
CA PRO A 694 19.64 4.59 -33.05
C PRO A 694 19.80 5.79 -32.12
N SER A 695 20.16 6.95 -32.68
CA SER A 695 20.43 8.18 -31.95
C SER A 695 19.16 8.82 -31.38
N GLY A 696 18.84 8.53 -30.11
CA GLY A 696 17.76 9.19 -29.38
C GLY A 696 17.82 8.94 -27.86
N PRO A 697 17.18 9.78 -27.02
CA PRO A 697 17.18 9.63 -25.57
C PRO A 697 16.13 8.59 -25.14
N GLN A 698 16.47 7.30 -25.25
CA GLN A 698 15.61 6.19 -24.82
C GLN A 698 16.38 5.12 -24.03
N VAL A 699 15.59 4.30 -23.32
CA VAL A 699 15.91 3.19 -22.39
C VAL A 699 17.20 2.41 -22.72
N PRO A 700 17.99 1.96 -21.72
CA PRO A 700 19.14 1.09 -21.96
C PRO A 700 18.72 -0.19 -22.71
N ASP A 701 19.33 -0.42 -23.88
CA ASP A 701 19.12 -1.62 -24.67
C ASP A 701 19.54 -2.88 -23.88
N GLN A 702 18.59 -3.81 -23.72
CA GLN A 702 18.77 -5.07 -23.00
C GLN A 702 19.81 -5.96 -23.70
N GLY A 703 19.94 -5.87 -25.04
CA GLY A 703 20.98 -6.55 -25.81
C GLY A 703 22.38 -6.01 -25.48
N ALA A 704 22.55 -4.69 -25.48
CA ALA A 704 23.78 -4.03 -25.06
C ALA A 704 24.18 -4.36 -23.61
N TYR A 705 23.22 -4.40 -22.67
CA TYR A 705 23.49 -4.82 -21.29
C TYR A 705 23.99 -6.27 -21.21
N LEU A 706 23.27 -7.22 -21.82
CA LEU A 706 23.64 -8.64 -21.84
C LEU A 706 25.02 -8.86 -22.48
N SER A 707 25.31 -8.19 -23.59
CA SER A 707 26.62 -8.23 -24.27
C SER A 707 27.75 -7.72 -23.36
N ARG A 708 27.53 -6.60 -22.65
CA ARG A 708 28.50 -6.05 -21.71
C ARG A 708 28.78 -7.00 -20.54
N GLN A 709 27.74 -7.57 -19.94
CA GLN A 709 27.88 -8.50 -18.81
C GLN A 709 28.52 -9.83 -19.23
N THR A 710 28.17 -10.37 -20.40
CA THR A 710 28.80 -11.58 -20.98
C THR A 710 30.32 -11.41 -21.12
N ARG A 711 30.76 -10.24 -21.61
CA ARG A 711 32.20 -9.90 -21.69
C ARG A 711 32.83 -9.75 -20.30
N ARG A 712 32.13 -9.13 -19.33
CA ARG A 712 32.62 -9.01 -17.94
C ARG A 712 32.91 -10.38 -17.34
N VAL A 713 31.92 -11.28 -17.35
CA VAL A 713 32.05 -12.61 -16.74
C VAL A 713 33.10 -13.44 -17.48
N ARG A 714 33.16 -13.37 -18.82
CA ARG A 714 34.21 -14.04 -19.60
C ARG A 714 35.62 -13.59 -19.17
N ALA A 715 35.84 -12.28 -18.99
CA ALA A 715 37.12 -11.77 -18.52
C ALA A 715 37.44 -12.22 -17.09
N GLU A 716 36.47 -12.20 -16.17
CA GLU A 716 36.66 -12.67 -14.78
C GLU A 716 36.98 -14.17 -14.71
N ALA A 717 36.32 -15.01 -15.52
CA ALA A 717 36.61 -16.44 -15.63
C ALA A 717 38.02 -16.71 -16.22
N MET A 718 38.43 -15.94 -17.23
CA MET A 718 39.77 -15.99 -17.80
C MET A 718 40.84 -15.59 -16.78
N LEU A 719 40.61 -14.54 -15.97
CA LEU A 719 41.53 -14.16 -14.88
C LEU A 719 41.70 -15.27 -13.85
N TYR A 720 40.62 -15.95 -13.46
CA TYR A 720 40.68 -17.08 -12.54
C TYR A 720 41.51 -18.24 -13.12
N LEU A 721 41.41 -18.50 -14.42
CA LEU A 721 42.21 -19.50 -15.14
C LEU A 721 43.66 -19.05 -15.43
N GLY A 722 44.08 -17.86 -14.99
CA GLY A 722 45.41 -17.31 -15.28
C GLY A 722 45.61 -16.82 -16.73
N GLN A 723 44.55 -16.72 -17.52
CA GLN A 723 44.56 -16.25 -18.91
C GLN A 723 44.56 -14.71 -18.96
N ILE A 724 45.53 -14.08 -18.27
CA ILE A 724 45.53 -12.64 -17.96
C ILE A 724 45.50 -11.77 -19.22
N ASP A 725 46.24 -12.13 -20.28
CA ASP A 725 46.29 -11.33 -21.51
C ASP A 725 44.98 -11.36 -22.30
N GLN A 726 44.30 -12.52 -22.35
CA GLN A 726 42.99 -12.64 -23.00
C GLN A 726 41.93 -11.86 -22.23
N ALA A 727 41.94 -11.95 -20.89
CA ALA A 727 41.08 -11.13 -20.04
C ALA A 727 41.34 -9.63 -20.24
N ARG A 728 42.62 -9.21 -20.28
CA ARG A 728 43.02 -7.81 -20.51
C ARG A 728 42.45 -7.26 -21.82
N GLN A 729 42.54 -8.03 -22.91
CA GLN A 729 41.97 -7.62 -24.21
C GLN A 729 40.45 -7.35 -24.12
N ILE A 730 39.70 -8.22 -23.43
CA ILE A 730 38.25 -8.04 -23.22
C ILE A 730 37.96 -6.82 -22.32
N LEU A 731 38.75 -6.59 -21.28
CA LEU A 731 38.58 -5.44 -20.38
C LEU A 731 38.90 -4.10 -21.06
N VAL A 732 39.89 -4.06 -21.96
CA VAL A 732 40.16 -2.88 -22.80
C VAL A 732 38.97 -2.59 -23.72
N GLN A 733 38.41 -3.62 -24.39
CA GLN A 733 37.20 -3.47 -25.22
C GLN A 733 35.97 -2.99 -24.41
N LEU A 734 35.87 -3.38 -23.14
CA LEU A 734 34.80 -2.94 -22.23
C LEU A 734 34.98 -1.52 -21.71
N ALA A 735 36.22 -1.05 -21.53
CA ALA A 735 36.52 0.31 -21.09
C ALA A 735 36.38 1.33 -22.24
N GLY A 736 36.83 0.98 -23.45
CA GLY A 736 36.78 1.88 -24.60
C GLY A 736 37.47 3.21 -24.31
N LYS A 737 36.71 4.31 -24.27
CA LYS A 737 37.25 5.65 -23.96
C LYS A 737 37.65 5.84 -22.48
N THR A 738 37.23 4.97 -21.56
CA THR A 738 37.60 5.04 -20.12
C THR A 738 38.77 4.13 -19.76
N ALA A 739 39.60 3.75 -20.75
CA ALA A 739 40.74 2.86 -20.55
C ALA A 739 41.86 3.48 -19.71
N GLU A 740 42.07 4.80 -19.82
CA GLU A 740 42.99 5.56 -18.96
C GLU A 740 42.21 6.39 -17.95
N LEU A 741 42.63 6.33 -16.68
CA LEU A 741 42.08 7.15 -15.60
C LEU A 741 42.71 8.55 -15.64
N SER A 742 41.87 9.58 -15.71
CA SER A 742 42.29 10.96 -15.44
C SER A 742 42.73 11.12 -13.98
N GLU A 743 43.50 12.17 -13.69
CA GLU A 743 44.01 12.42 -12.34
C GLU A 743 42.89 12.54 -11.29
N ALA A 744 41.76 13.17 -11.66
CA ALA A 744 40.58 13.25 -10.80
C ALA A 744 39.97 11.87 -10.49
N GLU A 745 39.95 10.95 -11.47
CA GLU A 745 39.43 9.58 -11.30
C GLU A 745 40.39 8.71 -10.50
N ARG A 746 41.71 8.92 -10.61
CA ARG A 746 42.72 8.27 -9.76
C ARG A 746 42.53 8.67 -8.30
N ILE A 747 42.41 9.96 -8.01
CA ILE A 747 42.15 10.49 -6.66
C ILE A 747 40.82 9.96 -6.10
N GLN A 748 39.76 9.91 -6.91
CA GLN A 748 38.47 9.32 -6.50
C GLN A 748 38.58 7.82 -6.20
N THR A 749 39.32 7.07 -7.01
CA THR A 749 39.59 5.64 -6.80
C THR A 749 40.32 5.42 -5.50
N GLU A 750 41.41 6.16 -5.24
CA GLU A 750 42.19 6.04 -4.02
C GLU A 750 41.36 6.41 -2.77
N ALA A 751 40.58 7.50 -2.83
CA ALA A 751 39.68 7.91 -1.74
C ALA A 751 38.60 6.86 -1.44
N ALA A 752 38.04 6.22 -2.47
CA ALA A 752 37.12 5.10 -2.30
C ALA A 752 37.80 3.87 -1.65
N LEU A 753 39.03 3.52 -2.05
CA LEU A 753 39.79 2.42 -1.44
C LEU A 753 40.13 2.68 0.04
N ARG A 754 40.50 3.92 0.40
CA ARG A 754 40.68 4.32 1.81
C ARG A 754 39.36 4.20 2.60
N SER A 755 38.24 4.57 1.98
CA SER A 755 36.90 4.49 2.60
C SER A 755 36.48 3.04 2.84
N VAL A 756 36.70 2.15 1.88
CA VAL A 756 36.50 0.69 2.02
C VAL A 756 37.31 0.16 3.20
N ARG A 757 38.64 0.40 3.24
CA ARG A 757 39.49 -0.12 4.32
C ARG A 757 38.94 0.30 5.69
N ARG A 758 38.66 1.58 5.88
CA ARG A 758 38.04 2.12 7.10
C ARG A 758 36.75 1.40 7.47
N TRP A 759 35.79 1.28 6.54
CA TRP A 759 34.52 0.59 6.76
C TRP A 759 34.67 -0.90 7.11
N THR A 760 35.72 -1.55 6.63
CA THR A 760 35.96 -3.00 6.85
C THR A 760 36.83 -3.32 8.06
N GLU A 761 37.74 -2.43 8.46
CA GLU A 761 38.65 -2.63 9.60
C GLU A 761 38.17 -1.94 10.88
N GLU A 762 37.47 -0.80 10.76
CA GLU A 762 36.91 0.00 11.86
C GLU A 762 35.41 0.29 11.64
N PRO A 763 34.54 -0.74 11.55
CA PRO A 763 33.10 -0.54 11.33
C PRO A 763 32.45 0.23 12.49
N VAL A 764 31.66 1.24 12.16
CA VAL A 764 30.92 2.11 13.09
C VAL A 764 29.42 1.79 13.07
N GLY A 765 28.89 1.29 11.95
CA GLY A 765 27.50 0.90 11.76
C GLY A 765 27.33 -0.47 11.08
N SER A 766 26.09 -0.96 11.05
CA SER A 766 25.72 -2.23 10.38
C SER A 766 25.97 -2.21 8.87
N ASP A 767 25.84 -1.03 8.26
CA ASP A 767 25.73 -0.87 6.81
C ASP A 767 27.09 -0.65 6.14
N ASP A 768 28.16 -0.52 6.93
CA ASP A 768 29.52 -0.20 6.45
C ASP A 768 30.07 -1.27 5.49
N ALA A 769 29.74 -2.55 5.71
CA ALA A 769 30.12 -3.64 4.82
C ALA A 769 29.38 -3.61 3.46
N ASP A 770 28.12 -3.16 3.44
CA ASP A 770 27.34 -2.97 2.22
C ASP A 770 27.83 -1.71 1.45
N ASN A 771 28.11 -0.62 2.17
CA ASN A 771 28.71 0.60 1.62
C ASN A 771 30.08 0.31 0.95
N ALA A 772 30.91 -0.52 1.58
CA ALA A 772 32.18 -0.96 1.02
C ALA A 772 32.00 -1.73 -0.31
N MET A 773 31.05 -2.68 -0.38
CA MET A 773 30.76 -3.39 -1.63
C MET A 773 30.17 -2.49 -2.71
N ALA A 774 29.29 -1.55 -2.35
CA ALA A 774 28.71 -0.59 -3.28
C ALA A 774 29.78 0.34 -3.91
N ALA A 775 30.74 0.81 -3.11
CA ALA A 775 31.86 1.62 -3.59
C ALA A 775 32.73 0.87 -4.62
N ILE A 776 33.08 -0.39 -4.33
CA ILE A 776 33.89 -1.22 -5.23
C ILE A 776 33.13 -1.57 -6.51
N GLY A 777 31.85 -1.95 -6.37
CA GLY A 777 30.97 -2.20 -7.52
C GLY A 777 30.91 -1.01 -8.47
N GLY A 778 30.68 0.20 -7.93
CA GLY A 778 30.65 1.44 -8.72
C GLY A 778 31.96 1.78 -9.42
N LEU A 779 33.12 1.52 -8.78
CA LEU A 779 34.44 1.67 -9.43
C LEU A 779 34.59 0.67 -10.59
N LEU A 780 34.33 -0.61 -10.33
CA LEU A 780 34.49 -1.69 -11.31
C LEU A 780 33.48 -1.61 -12.46
N GLU A 781 32.32 -0.99 -12.27
CA GLU A 781 31.37 -0.72 -13.35
C GLU A 781 31.84 0.43 -14.26
N LYS A 782 32.38 1.51 -13.69
CA LYS A 782 32.89 2.68 -14.45
C LYS A 782 34.21 2.38 -15.17
N HIS A 783 35.11 1.65 -14.52
CA HIS A 783 36.47 1.41 -15.00
C HIS A 783 36.78 -0.10 -14.99
N PRO A 784 36.39 -0.84 -16.06
CA PRO A 784 36.52 -2.30 -16.11
C PRO A 784 37.95 -2.82 -15.89
N LEU A 785 38.97 -2.07 -16.31
CA LEU A 785 40.39 -2.40 -16.16
C LEU A 785 40.88 -2.46 -14.70
N LEU A 786 40.16 -1.84 -13.75
CA LEU A 786 40.47 -1.95 -12.32
C LEU A 786 40.32 -3.39 -11.77
N ARG A 787 39.80 -4.35 -12.56
CA ARG A 787 39.88 -5.79 -12.26
C ARG A 787 41.30 -6.36 -12.31
N LEU A 788 42.24 -5.61 -12.87
CA LEU A 788 43.67 -5.92 -12.91
C LEU A 788 44.46 -5.11 -11.86
N ASP A 789 43.79 -4.24 -11.09
CA ASP A 789 44.42 -3.42 -10.06
C ASP A 789 44.46 -4.15 -8.72
N GLN A 790 45.67 -4.32 -8.20
CA GLN A 790 45.94 -5.12 -7.02
C GLN A 790 45.30 -4.53 -5.75
N ALA A 791 45.27 -3.21 -5.61
CA ALA A 791 44.69 -2.54 -4.45
C ALA A 791 43.15 -2.58 -4.46
N VAL A 792 42.53 -2.54 -5.65
CA VAL A 792 41.08 -2.75 -5.83
C VAL A 792 40.69 -4.19 -5.51
N LEU A 793 41.51 -5.17 -5.88
CA LEU A 793 41.27 -6.58 -5.55
C LEU A 793 41.40 -6.85 -4.04
N GLU A 794 42.44 -6.32 -3.38
CA GLU A 794 42.55 -6.35 -1.90
C GLU A 794 41.32 -5.77 -1.21
N ALA A 795 40.87 -4.59 -1.63
CA ALA A 795 39.66 -3.96 -1.10
C ALA A 795 38.42 -4.83 -1.35
N GLY A 796 38.34 -5.49 -2.52
CA GLY A 796 37.26 -6.42 -2.88
C GLY A 796 37.21 -7.67 -2.00
N VAL A 797 38.36 -8.14 -1.51
CA VAL A 797 38.46 -9.24 -0.55
C VAL A 797 38.02 -8.76 0.84
N LEU A 798 38.50 -7.60 1.30
CA LEU A 798 38.12 -7.02 2.59
C LEU A 798 36.61 -6.77 2.71
N ALA A 799 35.99 -6.17 1.70
CA ALA A 799 34.56 -5.89 1.68
C ALA A 799 33.71 -7.18 1.74
N ARG A 800 34.12 -8.23 1.03
CA ARG A 800 33.46 -9.55 1.08
C ARG A 800 33.64 -10.24 2.43
N LEU A 801 34.83 -10.16 3.04
CA LEU A 801 35.07 -10.67 4.39
C LEU A 801 34.18 -9.97 5.43
N ALA A 802 34.02 -8.64 5.34
CA ALA A 802 33.13 -7.87 6.21
C ALA A 802 31.65 -8.27 6.06
N ARG A 803 31.20 -8.57 4.83
CA ARG A 803 29.86 -9.14 4.54
C ARG A 803 29.73 -10.64 4.84
N LYS A 804 30.78 -11.29 5.34
CA LYS A 804 30.87 -12.74 5.58
C LYS A 804 30.69 -13.60 4.31
N GLU A 805 30.97 -13.06 3.13
CA GLU A 805 30.97 -13.77 1.84
C GLU A 805 32.28 -14.55 1.66
N TYR A 806 32.60 -15.45 2.59
CA TYR A 806 33.92 -16.06 2.70
C TYR A 806 34.35 -16.80 1.42
N THR A 807 33.45 -17.56 0.78
CA THR A 807 33.72 -18.25 -0.49
C THR A 807 34.12 -17.27 -1.59
N ARG A 808 33.34 -16.21 -1.80
CA ARG A 808 33.62 -15.17 -2.82
C ARG A 808 34.91 -14.40 -2.50
N ALA A 809 35.21 -14.17 -1.21
CA ALA A 809 36.47 -13.57 -0.78
C ALA A 809 37.69 -14.47 -1.08
N PHE A 810 37.60 -15.77 -0.80
CA PHE A 810 38.65 -16.74 -1.10
C PHE A 810 38.92 -16.85 -2.60
N LEU A 811 37.86 -16.93 -3.42
CA LEU A 811 37.98 -17.04 -4.87
C LEU A 811 38.61 -15.78 -5.48
N LEU A 812 38.18 -14.58 -5.05
CA LEU A 812 38.78 -13.32 -5.50
C LEU A 812 40.26 -13.20 -5.09
N ALA A 813 40.62 -13.61 -3.88
CA ALA A 813 42.01 -13.60 -3.43
C ALA A 813 42.89 -14.59 -4.22
N SER A 814 42.32 -15.75 -4.57
CA SER A 814 42.99 -16.78 -5.39
C SER A 814 43.18 -16.33 -6.83
N GLN A 815 42.18 -15.66 -7.43
CA GLN A 815 42.31 -14.99 -8.73
C GLN A 815 43.39 -13.91 -8.69
N ALA A 816 43.43 -13.09 -7.64
CA ALA A 816 44.42 -12.03 -7.50
C ALA A 816 45.86 -12.56 -7.31
N MET A 817 46.04 -13.73 -6.71
CA MET A 817 47.33 -14.44 -6.65
C MET A 817 47.89 -14.81 -8.04
N MET A 818 47.03 -15.10 -9.02
CA MET A 818 47.45 -15.46 -10.39
C MET A 818 48.10 -14.30 -11.15
N MET A 819 47.90 -13.06 -10.71
CA MET A 819 48.46 -11.85 -11.34
C MET A 819 49.84 -11.44 -10.80
N GLN A 820 50.53 -12.35 -10.11
CA GLN A 820 51.88 -12.16 -9.56
C GLN A 820 51.99 -10.90 -8.66
N PRO A 821 51.24 -10.83 -7.55
CA PRO A 821 51.30 -9.69 -6.65
C PRO A 821 52.69 -9.52 -6.03
N ASP A 822 53.04 -8.26 -5.76
CA ASP A 822 54.18 -7.88 -4.92
C ASP A 822 54.04 -8.42 -3.48
N ASP A 823 55.12 -8.39 -2.71
CA ASP A 823 55.15 -9.01 -1.38
C ASP A 823 54.15 -8.42 -0.37
N LEU A 824 53.87 -7.11 -0.43
CA LEU A 824 52.89 -6.44 0.44
C LEU A 824 51.47 -6.88 0.07
N SER A 825 51.17 -6.98 -1.21
CA SER A 825 49.87 -7.48 -1.67
C SER A 825 49.71 -8.98 -1.49
N ARG A 826 50.78 -9.76 -1.66
CA ARG A 826 50.82 -11.21 -1.46
C ARG A 826 50.46 -11.59 -0.03
N ARG A 827 51.13 -10.99 0.97
CA ARG A 827 50.86 -11.29 2.39
C ARG A 827 49.45 -10.88 2.82
N ARG A 828 48.89 -9.79 2.27
CA ARG A 828 47.52 -9.34 2.55
C ARG A 828 46.46 -10.25 1.95
N LEU A 829 46.65 -10.72 0.72
CA LEU A 829 45.76 -11.69 0.08
C LEU A 829 45.83 -13.06 0.78
N LEU A 830 47.01 -13.52 1.20
CA LEU A 830 47.16 -14.73 2.01
C LEU A 830 46.41 -14.61 3.35
N LEU A 831 46.51 -13.47 4.05
CA LEU A 831 45.68 -13.17 5.22
C LEU A 831 44.18 -13.21 4.88
N GLY A 832 43.79 -12.67 3.73
CA GLY A 832 42.41 -12.72 3.22
C GLY A 832 41.90 -14.14 3.02
N GLN A 833 42.71 -15.02 2.41
CA GLN A 833 42.42 -16.43 2.25
C GLN A 833 42.32 -17.15 3.60
N VAL A 834 43.26 -16.93 4.53
CA VAL A 834 43.19 -17.52 5.89
C VAL A 834 41.91 -17.11 6.61
N ARG A 835 41.55 -15.82 6.58
CA ARG A 835 40.31 -15.29 7.17
C ARG A 835 39.06 -15.90 6.53
N ALA A 836 39.07 -16.11 5.21
CA ALA A 836 37.97 -16.76 4.50
C ALA A 836 37.80 -18.23 4.91
N MET A 837 38.88 -19.02 4.88
CA MET A 837 38.83 -20.45 5.24
C MET A 837 38.48 -20.65 6.72
N ALA A 838 38.99 -19.79 7.61
CA ALA A 838 38.61 -19.77 9.02
C ALA A 838 37.12 -19.42 9.21
N GLY A 839 36.59 -18.43 8.47
CA GLY A 839 35.17 -18.08 8.48
C GLY A 839 34.24 -19.17 7.93
N LEU A 840 34.73 -20.01 7.01
CA LEU A 840 34.05 -21.24 6.55
C LEU A 840 34.14 -22.41 7.54
N GLY A 841 34.88 -22.27 8.65
CA GLY A 841 35.18 -23.36 9.58
C GLY A 841 36.18 -24.39 9.05
N GLN A 842 36.79 -24.16 7.88
CA GLN A 842 37.77 -25.03 7.23
C GLN A 842 39.17 -24.78 7.81
N LEU A 843 39.31 -25.06 9.11
CA LEU A 843 40.50 -24.71 9.90
C LEU A 843 41.78 -25.39 9.42
N ASP A 844 41.72 -26.58 8.84
CA ASP A 844 42.90 -27.28 8.32
C ASP A 844 43.48 -26.58 7.10
N GLU A 845 42.65 -26.12 6.17
CA GLU A 845 43.11 -25.38 5.00
C GLU A 845 43.55 -23.97 5.38
N ALA A 846 42.86 -23.33 6.34
CA ALA A 846 43.33 -22.08 6.94
C ALA A 846 44.75 -22.24 7.55
N ARG A 847 45.03 -23.36 8.23
CA ARG A 847 46.36 -23.68 8.78
C ARG A 847 47.40 -23.95 7.69
N LYS A 848 47.06 -24.64 6.60
CA LYS A 848 47.97 -24.84 5.45
C LYS A 848 48.39 -23.50 4.82
N ILE A 849 47.44 -22.61 4.58
CA ILE A 849 47.71 -21.28 3.99
C ILE A 849 48.48 -20.40 4.98
N TYR A 850 48.12 -20.43 6.27
CA TYR A 850 48.88 -19.75 7.32
C TYR A 850 50.33 -20.24 7.42
N LYS A 851 50.59 -21.55 7.26
CA LYS A 851 51.94 -22.11 7.25
C LYS A 851 52.77 -21.49 6.11
N ALA A 852 52.24 -21.45 4.89
CA ALA A 852 52.91 -20.83 3.75
C ALA A 852 53.17 -19.32 3.96
N LEU A 853 52.19 -18.59 4.52
CA LEU A 853 52.33 -17.17 4.90
C LEU A 853 53.43 -16.97 5.96
N ASN A 854 53.49 -17.82 6.98
CA ASN A 854 54.47 -17.72 8.07
C ASN A 854 55.89 -18.14 7.63
N GLU A 855 56.01 -19.08 6.68
CA GLU A 855 57.29 -19.49 6.10
C GLU A 855 57.87 -18.41 5.17
N GLN A 856 57.04 -17.73 4.38
CA GLN A 856 57.47 -16.67 3.46
C GLN A 856 57.65 -15.31 4.17
N PHE A 857 56.77 -14.98 5.13
CA PHE A 857 56.70 -13.67 5.78
C PHE A 857 56.63 -13.81 7.32
N PRO A 858 57.67 -14.38 7.96
CA PRO A 858 57.71 -14.52 9.42
C PRO A 858 57.64 -13.14 10.09
N TYR A 859 56.94 -13.09 11.24
CA TYR A 859 56.76 -11.89 12.07
C TYR A 859 56.04 -10.69 11.41
N SER A 860 55.48 -10.83 10.21
CA SER A 860 54.63 -9.77 9.62
C SER A 860 53.33 -9.55 10.42
N GLU A 861 52.77 -8.33 10.35
CA GLU A 861 51.48 -8.02 10.99
C GLU A 861 50.38 -8.94 10.44
N GLU A 862 50.39 -9.19 9.13
CA GLU A 862 49.47 -10.09 8.46
C GLU A 862 49.59 -11.54 8.96
N THR A 863 50.81 -12.02 9.23
CA THR A 863 51.05 -13.34 9.85
C THR A 863 50.48 -13.40 11.28
N VAL A 864 50.62 -12.34 12.07
CA VAL A 864 50.02 -12.25 13.43
C VAL A 864 48.48 -12.23 13.35
N ARG A 865 47.91 -11.37 12.50
CA ARG A 865 46.45 -11.28 12.26
C ARG A 865 45.88 -12.61 11.73
N ALA A 866 46.63 -13.36 10.91
CA ALA A 866 46.22 -14.66 10.38
C ALA A 866 46.19 -15.73 11.48
N ARG A 867 47.20 -15.78 12.35
CA ARG A 867 47.22 -16.66 13.52
C ARG A 867 46.03 -16.37 14.45
N GLN A 868 45.75 -15.10 14.72
CA GLN A 868 44.63 -14.70 15.58
C GLN A 868 43.29 -15.15 14.98
N ALA A 869 43.05 -14.94 13.69
CA ALA A 869 41.81 -15.37 13.03
C ALA A 869 41.57 -16.89 13.13
N ILE A 870 42.61 -17.72 13.08
CA ILE A 870 42.49 -19.18 13.27
C ILE A 870 42.15 -19.51 14.74
N VAL A 871 42.72 -18.81 15.71
CA VAL A 871 42.43 -19.00 17.14
C VAL A 871 40.99 -18.56 17.46
N ASP A 872 40.55 -17.42 16.94
CA ASP A 872 39.19 -16.91 17.14
C ASP A 872 38.16 -17.89 16.56
N ALA A 873 38.37 -18.36 15.34
CA ALA A 873 37.49 -19.34 14.71
C ALA A 873 37.48 -20.69 15.45
N ALA A 874 38.64 -21.17 15.93
CA ALA A 874 38.74 -22.42 16.69
C ALA A 874 38.14 -22.35 18.11
N THR A 875 38.08 -21.15 18.71
CA THR A 875 37.48 -20.93 20.04
C THR A 875 35.99 -20.57 19.97
N SER A 876 35.51 -20.07 18.82
CA SER A 876 34.08 -19.89 18.57
C SER A 876 33.35 -21.25 18.51
N ARG A 877 32.47 -21.52 19.48
CA ARG A 877 31.66 -22.75 19.47
C ARG A 877 30.69 -22.75 18.28
N PRO A 878 30.57 -23.86 17.53
CA PRO A 878 29.55 -23.98 16.48
C PRO A 878 28.15 -23.95 17.12
N GLY A 879 27.43 -22.83 16.97
CA GLY A 879 26.04 -22.69 17.42
C GLY A 879 25.63 -21.35 18.06
N GLN A 880 26.53 -20.37 18.23
CA GLN A 880 26.19 -19.09 18.91
C GLN A 880 25.99 -17.85 18.01
N SER A 881 25.91 -17.99 16.68
CA SER A 881 25.44 -16.91 15.79
C SER A 881 24.03 -17.22 15.23
N SER A 882 23.00 -16.80 15.97
CA SER A 882 21.57 -17.05 15.69
C SER A 882 20.97 -16.16 14.59
#